data_AF-A0A1G2KTF0-F1
#
_entry.id   AF-A0A1G2KTF0-F1
#
_cell.length_a   1.000
_cell.length_b   1.000
_cell.length_c   1.000
_cell.angle_alpha   90.00
_cell.angle_beta   90.00
_cell.angle_gamma   90.00
#
_symmetry.space_group_name_H-M   'P 1'
#
loop_
_entity.id
_entity.type
_entity.pdbx_description
1 polymer ?
#
loop_
_entity_poly.entity_id
_entity_poly.type
_entity_poly.pdbx_seq_one_letter_code
_entity_poly.pdbx_strand_id
1 'polypeptide(L)'
;MENDRLIKILFCLYIGGALLSIPLFVYAYDPTTAHAALTQEMAKVFNALHPATALSDGDSELLKKGAMDEDGGTRWMKHFYDPVYGRGFTTAAGREWQDSRAWAQDTLAQAQSGGAFKSRAYGSLFSLFSSDHDYSWDRAVYGYAWSDKERGLEALGHVLHLLEDAGVPDHTRNDAHPDIFHFGSPYESWTKRFTPDNVHIADAIGTTEPMRSFTDLGAYFDFMAVYSNSNFFSKDSILTSEYTGPTVSFSRIEWDDAGLPTKYGFGKIKNQEYKLVKMPNLPEWKLLGEVYRNEYKLDDENHLIVADYWNLLSREAVLNGAGVIDLFFKEVEKEKETKVLWKKNRSWGQRAWDWFSELSPFAGPIDVANTGPQYASLLAAVSDEQASNNTAGAHEQTPSAPPLSTDPRPVEMPALPPPGIVLGASAEGGTQQVPIVVAPADTQSSGVGGVFGAGSDSPAPSPASGGEQAASAAPTPSEPTPPPLAPDTTAPDVELVIQECGESISLELCAVMPGTLHVSWHLSADDIASFTVACESEAANEECAQLGTTTASTTLFMSVAGDTTLTFSVLAADTAGNRSEAVKKSVTVVSRPVVINEIAWAGTGAGALAGDEWLELANTSSHIISLDGWKLEFVPLGTTTPIHTLPLAGALAPEGYFLIESDDGAIASVSADLISSFGEGLSDGGMTLVLRDAHSALVDVTPALCRNGWCEGAIAGRYTMERIRKEASGDGQANWETWQFLEMAQAHNREGGGINGTPRARNSVNYLVTPSGRITGEMTLVKNRSPYIISADGLKLEFGAVLTIDPGVVIKFVSTNEPSFDVYGKITANGTAEESVAFTSIFDDTYGGDTNGDGACGTDAAAQCPLPGEWKRIHVHAESPGAAFTHTAFRYGGRWFSGQDFRTMIAVEEAPAVFDHGMFEYSFNHGLYSIDTDLEVSNSTFRYNNAAGADALLVAHGTPIIRDSLFDHNATGLMLSGTEAGEVRGNTFTENTQAIDSHESFAAFSGNQSSGAGVNGILLSGILNGDYVFSDGGIPYVVQDGTLRLADGHVFRAEAGVVIKFGTRASGLVVDGEFHVAGTPEAPVVFTALADDEYGGDTSGDGVTAGSSGLWNAMAFGPTSGDSVISGALIRYGGGLRFSPFALKISGVPITVEDSIFEYNKGIGLWLISSDAAISRTTFRHHIVPENAIALLAADHTTATLDAVVFDENGRNVVTDDTSVVEGL
;
A
#
# COMPACT_ATOMS: atom_id res chain seq x y z
N MET A 1 42.03 -28.39 -50.61
CA MET A 1 40.75 -27.71 -50.89
C MET A 1 39.87 -27.84 -49.64
N GLU A 2 40.25 -27.33 -48.46
CA GLU A 2 40.86 -26.03 -48.05
C GLU A 2 39.86 -24.86 -47.99
N ASN A 3 39.97 -24.12 -46.88
CA ASN A 3 39.50 -22.75 -46.60
C ASN A 3 37.96 -22.55 -46.58
N ASP A 4 37.35 -21.87 -45.59
CA ASP A 4 37.95 -21.13 -44.47
C ASP A 4 36.97 -20.89 -43.29
N ARG A 5 37.56 -20.64 -42.11
CA ARG A 5 37.06 -19.91 -40.91
C ARG A 5 35.66 -20.14 -40.28
N LEU A 6 35.69 -20.70 -39.07
CA LEU A 6 35.70 -19.96 -37.78
C LEU A 6 34.78 -18.73 -37.51
N ILE A 7 33.74 -18.44 -38.29
CA ILE A 7 32.75 -17.39 -37.96
C ILE A 7 31.32 -17.95 -37.97
N LYS A 8 30.78 -18.26 -36.78
CA LYS A 8 29.32 -18.30 -36.49
C LYS A 8 28.95 -18.43 -35.00
N ILE A 9 29.86 -18.92 -34.15
CA ILE A 9 29.62 -19.07 -32.69
C ILE A 9 29.58 -17.72 -31.93
N LEU A 10 29.96 -16.61 -32.57
CA LEU A 10 30.03 -15.28 -31.97
C LEU A 10 28.94 -14.29 -32.47
N PHE A 11 27.90 -14.76 -33.18
CA PHE A 11 26.85 -13.88 -33.73
C PHE A 11 25.49 -13.98 -33.02
N CYS A 12 25.23 -15.04 -32.25
CA CYS A 12 23.98 -15.16 -31.47
C CYS A 12 24.02 -14.39 -30.14
N LEU A 13 25.21 -14.14 -29.59
CA LEU A 13 25.41 -13.54 -28.26
C LEU A 13 25.24 -12.02 -28.20
N TYR A 14 25.01 -11.33 -29.33
CA TYR A 14 24.79 -9.87 -29.37
C TYR A 14 23.37 -9.46 -29.80
N ILE A 15 22.47 -10.43 -30.01
CA ILE A 15 21.06 -10.19 -30.37
C ILE A 15 20.11 -10.93 -29.42
N GLY A 16 20.49 -12.11 -28.90
CA GLY A 16 19.65 -12.86 -27.95
C GLY A 16 19.30 -12.08 -26.66
N GLY A 17 20.21 -11.22 -26.18
CA GLY A 17 19.97 -10.37 -24.99
C GLY A 17 19.07 -9.15 -25.21
N ALA A 18 18.63 -8.88 -26.45
CA ALA A 18 17.81 -7.72 -26.80
C ALA A 18 16.44 -8.08 -27.41
N LEU A 19 16.18 -9.37 -27.69
CA LEU A 19 14.88 -9.86 -28.19
C LEU A 19 14.06 -10.63 -27.14
N LEU A 20 14.65 -10.98 -25.99
CA LEU A 20 13.96 -11.64 -24.87
C LEU A 20 13.23 -10.67 -23.92
N SER A 21 13.22 -9.37 -24.24
CA SER A 21 12.69 -8.30 -23.39
C SER A 21 11.89 -7.23 -24.15
N ILE A 22 11.49 -7.50 -25.40
CA ILE A 22 10.55 -6.68 -26.15
C ILE A 22 9.17 -7.34 -26.06
N PRO A 23 8.10 -6.63 -25.66
CA PRO A 23 6.73 -7.15 -25.79
C PRO A 23 6.41 -7.29 -27.28
N LEU A 24 6.24 -8.53 -27.74
CA LEU A 24 5.93 -8.84 -29.14
C LEU A 24 4.41 -8.78 -29.31
N PHE A 25 3.94 -7.73 -29.99
CA PHE A 25 2.51 -7.44 -30.13
C PHE A 25 1.76 -8.51 -30.91
N VAL A 26 0.56 -8.83 -30.42
CA VAL A 26 -0.53 -9.49 -31.15
C VAL A 26 -1.72 -8.54 -31.08
N TYR A 27 -2.40 -8.35 -32.21
CA TYR A 27 -3.59 -7.50 -32.35
C TYR A 27 -4.65 -8.31 -33.07
N ALA A 28 -5.91 -8.17 -32.70
CA ALA A 28 -7.02 -8.97 -33.18
C ALA A 28 -7.51 -8.50 -34.57
N TYR A 29 -8.81 -8.22 -34.70
CA TYR A 29 -9.29 -7.36 -35.77
C TYR A 29 -8.50 -6.03 -35.73
N ASP A 30 -8.25 -5.40 -36.88
CA ASP A 30 -7.56 -4.11 -36.86
C ASP A 30 -8.52 -3.02 -36.31
N PRO A 31 -8.10 -2.24 -35.30
CA PRO A 31 -9.00 -1.38 -34.54
C PRO A 31 -9.63 -0.30 -35.43
N THR A 32 -8.83 0.27 -36.33
CA THR A 32 -9.24 1.35 -37.25
C THR A 32 -10.15 0.89 -38.37
N THR A 33 -10.34 -0.43 -38.54
CA THR A 33 -11.05 -1.02 -39.66
C THR A 33 -12.13 -1.99 -39.19
N ALA A 34 -11.77 -3.19 -38.76
CA ALA A 34 -12.71 -4.28 -38.55
C ALA A 34 -13.47 -4.19 -37.22
N HIS A 35 -12.85 -3.76 -36.10
CA HIS A 35 -13.57 -3.48 -34.85
C HIS A 35 -14.60 -2.35 -35.04
N ALA A 36 -14.14 -1.19 -35.53
CA ALA A 36 -15.01 -0.06 -35.84
C ALA A 36 -16.16 -0.42 -36.81
N ALA A 37 -15.94 -1.36 -37.73
CA ALA A 37 -16.98 -1.87 -38.63
C ALA A 37 -18.01 -2.77 -37.91
N LEU A 38 -17.57 -3.75 -37.13
CA LEU A 38 -18.46 -4.68 -36.43
C LEU A 38 -19.33 -3.95 -35.40
N THR A 39 -18.73 -3.08 -34.59
CA THR A 39 -19.44 -2.24 -33.62
C THR A 39 -20.45 -1.29 -34.28
N GLN A 40 -20.19 -0.81 -35.51
CA GLN A 40 -21.18 -0.06 -36.28
C GLN A 40 -22.42 -0.91 -36.62
N GLU A 41 -22.21 -2.14 -37.08
CA GLU A 41 -23.30 -3.03 -37.49
C GLU A 41 -24.10 -3.53 -36.29
N MET A 42 -23.48 -3.70 -35.11
CA MET A 42 -24.19 -3.94 -33.84
C MET A 42 -25.16 -2.81 -33.52
N ALA A 43 -24.71 -1.55 -33.59
CA ALA A 43 -25.55 -0.38 -33.34
C ALA A 43 -26.70 -0.28 -34.34
N LYS A 44 -26.47 -0.60 -35.62
CA LYS A 44 -27.55 -0.68 -36.63
C LYS A 44 -28.59 -1.76 -36.32
N VAL A 45 -28.15 -2.97 -35.95
CA VAL A 45 -29.07 -4.07 -35.59
C VAL A 45 -29.88 -3.71 -34.34
N PHE A 46 -29.23 -3.17 -33.30
CA PHE A 46 -29.91 -2.68 -32.11
C PHE A 46 -30.96 -1.62 -32.45
N ASN A 47 -30.59 -0.57 -33.20
CA ASN A 47 -31.50 0.51 -33.60
C ASN A 47 -32.69 0.02 -34.43
N ALA A 48 -32.49 -0.97 -35.30
CA ALA A 48 -33.55 -1.54 -36.12
C ALA A 48 -34.55 -2.40 -35.32
N LEU A 49 -34.12 -2.99 -34.20
CA LEU A 49 -34.95 -3.77 -33.28
C LEU A 49 -35.56 -2.91 -32.15
N HIS A 50 -34.90 -1.82 -31.74
CA HIS A 50 -35.26 -0.95 -30.62
C HIS A 50 -35.50 0.52 -31.03
N PRO A 51 -36.41 0.82 -31.99
CA PRO A 51 -36.60 2.17 -32.53
C PRO A 51 -37.15 3.21 -31.52
N ALA A 52 -37.55 2.80 -30.32
CA ALA A 52 -37.97 3.69 -29.24
C ALA A 52 -36.80 4.16 -28.34
N THR A 53 -35.66 3.48 -28.39
CA THR A 53 -34.44 3.75 -27.59
C THR A 53 -33.19 3.71 -28.48
N ALA A 54 -33.33 4.05 -29.75
CA ALA A 54 -32.26 3.99 -30.73
C ALA A 54 -31.11 4.96 -30.37
N LEU A 55 -29.88 4.46 -30.50
CA LEU A 55 -28.64 5.22 -30.45
C LEU A 55 -28.65 6.27 -31.56
N SER A 56 -28.21 7.50 -31.25
CA SER A 56 -27.93 8.50 -32.27
C SER A 56 -26.65 8.18 -33.05
N ASP A 57 -26.42 8.89 -34.17
CA ASP A 57 -25.18 8.79 -34.93
C ASP A 57 -23.96 9.09 -34.02
N GLY A 58 -24.04 10.14 -33.19
CA GLY A 58 -22.99 10.49 -32.24
C GLY A 58 -22.76 9.44 -31.14
N ASP A 59 -23.83 8.81 -30.65
CA ASP A 59 -23.71 7.68 -29.72
C ASP A 59 -23.00 6.49 -30.37
N SER A 60 -23.25 6.27 -31.67
CA SER A 60 -22.64 5.21 -32.46
C SER A 60 -21.16 5.49 -32.77
N GLU A 61 -20.77 6.77 -32.95
CA GLU A 61 -19.36 7.16 -33.02
C GLU A 61 -18.62 6.95 -31.69
N LEU A 62 -19.27 7.19 -30.54
CA LEU A 62 -18.68 6.95 -29.21
C LEU A 62 -18.43 5.46 -28.94
N LEU A 63 -19.36 4.58 -29.33
CA LEU A 63 -19.13 3.12 -29.28
C LEU A 63 -17.93 2.72 -30.13
N LYS A 64 -17.85 3.21 -31.39
CA LYS A 64 -16.72 2.93 -32.28
C LYS A 64 -15.40 3.46 -31.73
N LYS A 65 -15.39 4.67 -31.15
CA LYS A 65 -14.20 5.24 -30.50
C LYS A 65 -13.68 4.33 -29.40
N GLY A 66 -14.56 3.92 -28.47
CA GLY A 66 -14.17 2.99 -27.41
C GLY A 66 -13.66 1.65 -27.94
N ALA A 67 -14.29 1.13 -29.00
CA ALA A 67 -13.84 -0.10 -29.65
C ALA A 67 -12.51 0.04 -30.43
N MET A 68 -12.09 1.26 -30.76
CA MET A 68 -10.79 1.57 -31.37
C MET A 68 -9.68 1.78 -30.33
N ASP A 69 -10.02 2.24 -29.12
CA ASP A 69 -9.06 2.66 -28.10
C ASP A 69 -8.64 1.53 -27.13
N GLU A 70 -9.37 0.40 -27.05
CA GLU A 70 -9.00 -0.74 -26.18
C GLU A 70 -7.68 -1.41 -26.58
N ASP A 71 -7.31 -1.43 -27.86
CA ASP A 71 -5.98 -1.87 -28.35
C ASP A 71 -4.81 -0.99 -27.84
N GLY A 72 -5.10 0.07 -27.09
CA GLY A 72 -4.14 1.03 -26.55
C GLY A 72 -3.05 0.44 -25.64
N GLY A 73 -1.81 0.52 -26.09
CA GLY A 73 -0.60 0.41 -25.25
C GLY A 73 -0.27 -1.02 -24.81
N THR A 74 -0.84 -1.45 -23.66
CA THR A 74 -0.57 -2.78 -23.07
C THR A 74 -1.83 -3.57 -22.74
N ARG A 75 -3.02 -3.04 -23.05
CA ARG A 75 -4.31 -3.67 -22.75
C ARG A 75 -4.55 -4.94 -23.56
N TRP A 76 -3.98 -5.04 -24.77
CA TRP A 76 -3.95 -6.24 -25.63
C TRP A 76 -3.55 -7.54 -24.92
N MET A 77 -2.76 -7.48 -23.84
CA MET A 77 -2.42 -8.66 -23.02
C MET A 77 -3.62 -9.29 -22.28
N LYS A 78 -4.79 -8.65 -22.31
CA LYS A 78 -6.07 -9.07 -21.69
C LYS A 78 -7.13 -9.50 -22.71
N HIS A 79 -6.81 -9.51 -24.01
CA HIS A 79 -7.82 -9.71 -25.07
C HIS A 79 -8.15 -11.19 -25.35
N PHE A 80 -7.43 -12.11 -24.70
CA PHE A 80 -7.57 -13.55 -24.88
C PHE A 80 -8.59 -14.13 -23.89
N TYR A 81 -9.41 -15.08 -24.34
CA TYR A 81 -10.24 -15.91 -23.46
C TYR A 81 -10.44 -17.30 -24.05
N ASP A 82 -9.73 -18.27 -23.49
CA ASP A 82 -9.80 -19.69 -23.86
C ASP A 82 -10.89 -20.39 -23.01
N PRO A 83 -12.05 -20.75 -23.61
CA PRO A 83 -13.18 -21.30 -22.88
C PRO A 83 -13.04 -22.81 -22.59
N VAL A 84 -12.00 -23.47 -23.11
CA VAL A 84 -11.74 -24.90 -22.85
C VAL A 84 -10.95 -25.07 -21.54
N TYR A 85 -10.11 -24.09 -21.22
CA TYR A 85 -9.28 -24.07 -20.02
C TYR A 85 -9.65 -22.99 -19.00
N GLY A 86 -10.49 -22.02 -19.37
CA GLY A 86 -10.95 -20.96 -18.47
C GLY A 86 -9.89 -19.88 -18.18
N ARG A 87 -8.99 -19.63 -19.14
CA ARG A 87 -7.76 -18.84 -18.98
C ARG A 87 -7.68 -17.68 -19.96
N GLY A 88 -6.88 -16.67 -19.64
CA GLY A 88 -6.46 -15.63 -20.59
C GLY A 88 -5.11 -15.93 -21.23
N PHE A 89 -4.39 -14.90 -21.65
CA PHE A 89 -3.14 -15.06 -22.39
C PHE A 89 -2.07 -15.76 -21.54
N THR A 90 -1.61 -16.93 -21.96
CA THR A 90 -0.53 -17.70 -21.32
C THR A 90 0.74 -17.63 -22.15
N THR A 91 1.78 -17.01 -21.59
CA THR A 91 3.10 -16.89 -22.21
C THR A 91 3.84 -18.23 -22.25
N ALA A 92 4.82 -18.37 -23.16
CA ALA A 92 5.67 -19.56 -23.25
C ALA A 92 6.53 -19.84 -21.99
N ALA A 93 6.55 -18.93 -21.01
CA ALA A 93 7.19 -19.10 -19.70
C ALA A 93 6.21 -19.54 -18.60
N GLY A 94 4.95 -19.87 -18.95
CA GLY A 94 3.91 -20.28 -18.00
C GLY A 94 3.22 -19.15 -17.24
N ARG A 95 3.61 -17.88 -17.45
CA ARG A 95 2.89 -16.73 -16.88
C ARG A 95 1.59 -16.51 -17.63
N GLU A 96 0.48 -16.61 -16.92
CA GLU A 96 -0.88 -16.31 -17.38
C GLU A 96 -1.29 -14.87 -17.05
N TRP A 97 -2.15 -14.30 -17.89
CA TRP A 97 -2.87 -13.05 -17.67
C TRP A 97 -4.38 -13.33 -17.61
N GLN A 98 -5.09 -12.61 -16.75
CA GLN A 98 -6.56 -12.55 -16.69
C GLN A 98 -7.20 -12.44 -18.09
N ASP A 99 -8.28 -13.18 -18.29
CA ASP A 99 -9.05 -13.29 -19.52
C ASP A 99 -9.90 -12.05 -19.85
N SER A 100 -10.30 -11.91 -21.12
CA SER A 100 -11.09 -10.77 -21.61
C SER A 100 -12.48 -10.67 -20.98
N ARG A 101 -13.10 -11.81 -20.65
CA ARG A 101 -14.42 -11.92 -20.01
C ARG A 101 -14.39 -11.39 -18.57
N ALA A 102 -13.35 -11.71 -17.80
CA ALA A 102 -13.13 -11.15 -16.47
C ALA A 102 -12.67 -9.68 -16.54
N TRP A 103 -11.74 -9.37 -17.45
CA TRP A 103 -11.21 -8.01 -17.65
C TRP A 103 -12.30 -6.99 -17.99
N ALA A 104 -13.28 -7.35 -18.84
CA ALA A 104 -14.43 -6.51 -19.16
C ALA A 104 -15.30 -6.14 -17.94
N GLN A 105 -15.22 -6.89 -16.85
CA GLN A 105 -16.02 -6.71 -15.63
C GLN A 105 -15.18 -6.21 -14.42
N ASP A 106 -13.85 -6.23 -14.50
CA ASP A 106 -12.95 -5.88 -13.40
C ASP A 106 -12.62 -4.37 -13.36
N THR A 107 -13.57 -3.59 -12.85
CA THR A 107 -13.43 -2.15 -12.59
C THR A 107 -12.13 -1.78 -11.88
N LEU A 108 -11.69 -2.58 -10.89
CA LEU A 108 -10.55 -2.23 -10.04
C LEU A 108 -9.22 -2.49 -10.75
N ALA A 109 -9.07 -3.61 -11.45
CA ALA A 109 -7.88 -3.88 -12.26
C ALA A 109 -7.77 -2.96 -13.47
N GLN A 110 -8.90 -2.59 -14.10
CA GLN A 110 -8.91 -1.59 -15.17
C GLN A 110 -8.50 -0.21 -14.62
N ALA A 111 -9.10 0.26 -13.52
CA ALA A 111 -8.76 1.53 -12.88
C ALA A 111 -7.27 1.66 -12.51
N GLN A 112 -6.62 0.54 -12.15
CA GLN A 112 -5.19 0.46 -11.79
C GLN A 112 -4.24 0.29 -12.98
N SER A 113 -4.75 0.20 -14.21
CA SER A 113 -3.90 0.02 -15.41
C SER A 113 -3.13 1.27 -15.85
N GLY A 114 -3.54 2.45 -15.36
CA GLY A 114 -3.13 3.78 -15.85
C GLY A 114 -1.68 4.24 -15.64
N GLY A 115 -0.77 3.41 -15.14
CA GLY A 115 0.68 3.67 -15.10
C GLY A 115 1.19 4.76 -14.14
N ALA A 116 0.40 5.78 -13.78
CA ALA A 116 0.81 6.87 -12.90
C ALA A 116 0.59 6.59 -11.40
N PHE A 117 -0.58 6.06 -11.03
CA PHE A 117 -0.92 5.69 -9.65
C PHE A 117 -1.65 4.33 -9.60
N LYS A 118 -0.95 3.27 -9.18
CA LYS A 118 -1.55 1.96 -8.89
C LYS A 118 -2.19 1.92 -7.50
N SER A 119 -3.11 2.85 -7.23
CA SER A 119 -3.72 2.98 -5.92
C SER A 119 -4.79 1.90 -5.70
N ARG A 120 -4.70 1.17 -4.57
CA ARG A 120 -5.80 0.31 -4.05
C ARG A 120 -6.91 1.15 -3.39
N ALA A 121 -7.13 2.35 -3.92
CA ALA A 121 -7.88 3.44 -3.29
C ALA A 121 -9.25 3.72 -3.95
N TYR A 122 -9.46 3.23 -5.18
CA TYR A 122 -10.76 3.30 -5.85
C TYR A 122 -11.80 2.43 -5.14
N GLY A 123 -12.91 3.03 -4.73
CA GLY A 123 -13.97 2.36 -3.96
C GLY A 123 -13.80 2.43 -2.43
N SER A 124 -12.71 3.04 -1.94
CA SER A 124 -12.41 3.24 -0.52
C SER A 124 -12.19 4.74 -0.20
N LEU A 125 -11.06 5.29 -0.64
CA LEU A 125 -10.70 6.72 -0.53
C LEU A 125 -11.31 7.51 -1.69
N PHE A 126 -11.04 7.09 -2.93
CA PHE A 126 -11.63 7.66 -4.13
C PHE A 126 -12.94 6.95 -4.48
N SER A 127 -13.82 7.62 -5.22
CA SER A 127 -15.02 7.00 -5.77
C SER A 127 -14.65 5.89 -6.76
N LEU A 128 -15.39 4.79 -6.76
CA LEU A 128 -15.05 3.56 -7.49
C LEU A 128 -14.81 3.80 -8.99
N PHE A 129 -15.59 4.69 -9.58
CA PHE A 129 -15.58 5.02 -11.01
C PHE A 129 -14.86 6.35 -11.31
N SER A 130 -13.84 6.71 -10.53
CA SER A 130 -13.09 7.96 -10.70
C SER A 130 -11.78 7.82 -11.49
N SER A 131 -11.45 6.63 -12.00
CA SER A 131 -10.29 6.44 -12.89
C SER A 131 -10.66 6.74 -14.33
N ASP A 132 -9.79 7.45 -15.04
CA ASP A 132 -9.90 7.65 -16.48
C ASP A 132 -9.49 6.40 -17.28
N HIS A 133 -8.81 5.44 -16.64
CA HIS A 133 -8.36 4.18 -17.26
C HIS A 133 -9.31 2.99 -17.05
N ASP A 134 -10.41 3.22 -16.33
CA ASP A 134 -11.51 2.28 -16.14
C ASP A 134 -12.49 2.37 -17.31
N TYR A 135 -12.69 1.26 -18.01
CA TYR A 135 -13.66 1.06 -19.09
C TYR A 135 -14.45 -0.25 -18.88
N SER A 136 -14.64 -0.64 -17.61
CA SER A 136 -15.39 -1.84 -17.23
C SER A 136 -16.90 -1.72 -17.49
N TRP A 137 -17.60 -2.85 -17.45
CA TRP A 137 -19.07 -2.91 -17.56
C TRP A 137 -19.78 -2.05 -16.50
N ASP A 138 -19.39 -2.19 -15.23
CA ASP A 138 -19.95 -1.41 -14.13
C ASP A 138 -19.69 0.10 -14.34
N ARG A 139 -18.55 0.49 -14.92
CA ARG A 139 -18.22 1.88 -15.28
C ARG A 139 -19.08 2.41 -16.42
N ALA A 140 -19.32 1.61 -17.44
CA ALA A 140 -20.19 1.96 -18.56
C ALA A 140 -21.63 2.22 -18.07
N VAL A 141 -22.18 1.29 -17.29
CA VAL A 141 -23.54 1.38 -16.74
C VAL A 141 -23.66 2.55 -15.76
N TYR A 142 -22.70 2.72 -14.83
CA TYR A 142 -22.69 3.86 -13.90
C TYR A 142 -22.56 5.21 -14.63
N GLY A 143 -21.66 5.30 -15.61
CA GLY A 143 -21.44 6.50 -16.41
C GLY A 143 -22.73 7.01 -17.04
N TYR A 144 -23.39 6.12 -17.79
CA TYR A 144 -24.65 6.42 -18.46
C TYR A 144 -25.83 6.67 -17.50
N ALA A 145 -25.88 5.99 -16.34
CA ALA A 145 -26.97 6.15 -15.39
C ALA A 145 -26.88 7.42 -14.52
N TRP A 146 -25.67 7.84 -14.14
CA TRP A 146 -25.47 8.81 -13.04
C TRP A 146 -24.40 9.89 -13.26
N SER A 147 -23.59 9.81 -14.31
CA SER A 147 -22.42 10.67 -14.49
C SER A 147 -22.40 11.21 -15.93
N ASP A 148 -21.36 10.92 -16.71
CA ASP A 148 -21.30 11.28 -18.11
C ASP A 148 -21.78 10.14 -19.03
N LYS A 149 -22.78 10.46 -19.86
CA LYS A 149 -23.33 9.59 -20.90
C LYS A 149 -22.28 9.26 -21.97
N GLU A 150 -21.43 10.22 -22.34
CA GLU A 150 -20.45 10.04 -23.40
C GLU A 150 -19.35 9.08 -22.95
N ARG A 151 -18.75 9.32 -21.77
CA ARG A 151 -17.79 8.40 -21.12
C ARG A 151 -18.37 7.01 -20.82
N GLY A 152 -19.68 6.91 -20.57
CA GLY A 152 -20.40 5.65 -20.37
C GLY A 152 -20.56 4.84 -21.67
N LEU A 153 -20.88 5.49 -22.79
CA LEU A 153 -20.90 4.86 -24.12
C LEU A 153 -19.50 4.49 -24.61
N GLU A 154 -18.51 5.34 -24.36
CA GLU A 154 -17.10 5.03 -24.66
C GLU A 154 -16.68 3.74 -23.95
N ALA A 155 -16.93 3.62 -22.63
CA ALA A 155 -16.66 2.39 -21.88
C ALA A 155 -17.41 1.15 -22.41
N LEU A 156 -18.65 1.30 -22.90
CA LEU A 156 -19.36 0.20 -23.57
C LEU A 156 -18.64 -0.23 -24.86
N GLY A 157 -18.04 0.70 -25.61
CA GLY A 157 -17.22 0.39 -26.79
C GLY A 157 -16.02 -0.51 -26.48
N HIS A 158 -15.30 -0.26 -25.39
CA HIS A 158 -14.20 -1.12 -24.93
C HIS A 158 -14.70 -2.53 -24.57
N VAL A 159 -15.88 -2.67 -23.98
CA VAL A 159 -16.50 -3.98 -23.69
C VAL A 159 -16.93 -4.71 -24.98
N LEU A 160 -17.41 -3.98 -26.00
CA LEU A 160 -17.75 -4.57 -27.30
C LEU A 160 -16.51 -5.05 -28.06
N HIS A 161 -15.38 -4.34 -28.01
CA HIS A 161 -14.09 -4.80 -28.55
C HIS A 161 -13.68 -6.17 -27.98
N LEU A 162 -13.68 -6.30 -26.66
CA LEU A 162 -13.32 -7.56 -25.98
C LEU A 162 -14.27 -8.73 -26.33
N LEU A 163 -15.52 -8.42 -26.70
CA LEU A 163 -16.49 -9.40 -27.21
C LEU A 163 -16.25 -9.78 -28.68
N GLU A 164 -15.77 -8.83 -29.49
CA GLU A 164 -15.34 -9.09 -30.88
C GLU A 164 -14.08 -9.98 -30.89
N ASP A 165 -13.17 -9.81 -29.92
CA ASP A 165 -12.00 -10.66 -29.68
C ASP A 165 -12.36 -12.08 -29.23
N ALA A 166 -13.38 -12.22 -28.39
CA ALA A 166 -13.99 -13.52 -28.10
C ALA A 166 -14.60 -14.17 -29.36
N GLY A 167 -14.73 -13.44 -30.47
CA GLY A 167 -15.03 -13.97 -31.80
C GLY A 167 -13.82 -14.47 -32.60
N VAL A 168 -12.59 -14.07 -32.26
CA VAL A 168 -11.38 -14.43 -33.03
C VAL A 168 -10.87 -15.82 -32.63
N PRO A 169 -10.61 -16.75 -33.59
CA PRO A 169 -10.16 -18.10 -33.26
C PRO A 169 -8.80 -18.11 -32.55
N ASP A 170 -7.88 -17.23 -32.94
CA ASP A 170 -6.53 -17.14 -32.37
C ASP A 170 -6.57 -16.68 -30.89
N HIS A 171 -7.36 -15.64 -30.59
CA HIS A 171 -7.60 -15.13 -29.22
C HIS A 171 -8.33 -16.11 -28.29
N THR A 172 -9.18 -16.98 -28.84
CA THR A 172 -9.93 -18.00 -28.07
C THR A 172 -9.20 -19.33 -27.94
N ARG A 173 -7.97 -19.43 -28.48
CA ARG A 173 -7.13 -20.65 -28.49
C ARG A 173 -5.71 -20.42 -27.96
N ASN A 174 -5.48 -19.27 -27.31
CA ASN A 174 -4.17 -18.85 -26.78
C ASN A 174 -3.05 -18.88 -27.84
N ASP A 175 -3.39 -18.57 -29.10
CA ASP A 175 -2.49 -18.67 -30.25
C ASP A 175 -1.89 -17.29 -30.57
N ALA A 176 -0.86 -16.89 -29.81
CA ALA A 176 -0.30 -15.55 -29.84
C ALA A 176 0.87 -15.42 -30.84
N HIS A 177 0.57 -14.92 -32.05
CA HIS A 177 1.54 -14.77 -33.16
C HIS A 177 1.98 -13.30 -33.41
N PRO A 178 3.27 -12.96 -33.25
CA PRO A 178 3.75 -11.63 -33.62
C PRO A 178 3.71 -11.38 -35.14
N ASP A 179 3.23 -10.22 -35.58
CA ASP A 179 3.18 -9.85 -37.00
C ASP A 179 4.56 -9.37 -37.53
N ILE A 180 5.55 -10.26 -37.40
CA ILE A 180 6.95 -10.05 -37.78
C ILE A 180 7.33 -11.19 -38.74
N PHE A 181 8.07 -10.89 -39.82
CA PHE A 181 8.53 -11.86 -40.82
C PHE A 181 7.43 -12.75 -41.45
N HIS A 182 6.18 -12.26 -41.52
CA HIS A 182 5.00 -12.98 -42.03
C HIS A 182 4.50 -14.14 -41.15
N PHE A 183 4.67 -14.06 -39.82
CA PHE A 183 4.21 -15.07 -38.88
C PHE A 183 2.83 -14.82 -38.22
N GLY A 184 2.11 -13.72 -38.47
CA GLY A 184 0.77 -13.44 -37.90
C GLY A 184 -0.40 -14.34 -38.35
N SER A 185 -1.61 -14.10 -37.82
CA SER A 185 -2.85 -14.83 -38.19
C SER A 185 -3.23 -14.63 -39.66
N PRO A 186 -3.61 -15.70 -40.39
CA PRO A 186 -4.22 -15.58 -41.71
C PRO A 186 -5.63 -15.00 -41.66
N TYR A 187 -6.33 -15.09 -40.52
CA TYR A 187 -7.69 -14.58 -40.36
C TYR A 187 -7.67 -13.07 -40.14
N GLU A 188 -7.04 -12.60 -39.06
CA GLU A 188 -6.94 -11.17 -38.72
C GLU A 188 -6.37 -10.35 -39.87
N SER A 189 -5.22 -10.78 -40.41
CA SER A 189 -4.52 -10.15 -41.54
C SER A 189 -5.39 -10.06 -42.80
N TRP A 190 -6.26 -11.05 -43.04
CA TRP A 190 -7.25 -10.97 -44.11
C TRP A 190 -8.36 -9.96 -43.80
N THR A 191 -8.86 -9.94 -42.56
CA THR A 191 -10.01 -9.10 -42.16
C THR A 191 -9.73 -7.59 -42.07
N LYS A 192 -8.46 -7.13 -42.03
CA LYS A 192 -8.07 -5.69 -42.07
C LYS A 192 -8.55 -4.92 -43.31
N ARG A 193 -9.20 -5.59 -44.28
CA ARG A 193 -9.88 -4.99 -45.43
C ARG A 193 -11.27 -4.43 -45.13
N PHE A 194 -11.87 -4.82 -44.01
CA PHE A 194 -13.26 -4.52 -43.66
C PHE A 194 -13.34 -3.24 -42.85
N THR A 195 -14.09 -2.24 -43.34
CA THR A 195 -14.19 -0.90 -42.74
C THR A 195 -15.65 -0.49 -42.58
N PRO A 196 -15.95 0.53 -41.73
CA PRO A 196 -17.33 1.04 -41.57
C PRO A 196 -18.01 1.49 -42.87
N ASP A 197 -17.23 1.83 -43.90
CA ASP A 197 -17.71 2.21 -45.24
C ASP A 197 -18.08 1.03 -46.14
N ASN A 198 -17.48 -0.16 -45.92
CA ASN A 198 -17.59 -1.30 -46.83
C ASN A 198 -18.24 -2.57 -46.24
N VAL A 199 -18.57 -2.56 -44.95
CA VAL A 199 -19.29 -3.62 -44.25
C VAL A 199 -20.75 -3.22 -44.00
N HIS A 200 -21.67 -4.06 -44.43
CA HIS A 200 -23.13 -3.89 -44.32
C HIS A 200 -23.80 -5.19 -43.84
N ILE A 201 -23.33 -5.72 -42.71
CA ILE A 201 -23.82 -7.00 -42.13
C ILE A 201 -25.26 -6.83 -41.60
N ALA A 202 -25.60 -5.68 -41.01
CA ALA A 202 -26.95 -5.42 -40.52
C ALA A 202 -27.99 -5.48 -41.66
N ASP A 203 -27.65 -4.89 -42.82
CA ASP A 203 -28.48 -4.92 -44.02
C ASP A 203 -28.59 -6.33 -44.64
N ALA A 204 -27.57 -7.17 -44.45
CA ALA A 204 -27.54 -8.54 -44.97
C ALA A 204 -28.28 -9.56 -44.09
N ILE A 205 -28.35 -9.35 -42.76
CA ILE A 205 -29.13 -10.17 -41.82
C ILE A 205 -30.60 -9.71 -41.80
N GLY A 206 -30.84 -8.40 -41.79
CA GLY A 206 -32.16 -7.79 -41.71
C GLY A 206 -32.87 -7.99 -40.35
N THR A 207 -34.05 -7.40 -40.21
CA THR A 207 -34.83 -7.40 -38.95
C THR A 207 -35.58 -8.71 -38.68
N THR A 208 -35.35 -9.76 -39.47
CA THR A 208 -36.03 -11.06 -39.34
C THR A 208 -35.39 -12.00 -38.32
N GLU A 209 -34.15 -11.74 -37.90
CA GLU A 209 -33.43 -12.58 -36.93
C GLU A 209 -33.28 -11.87 -35.59
N PRO A 210 -33.54 -12.56 -34.46
CA PRO A 210 -33.31 -11.99 -33.15
C PRO A 210 -31.81 -11.94 -32.82
N MET A 211 -31.38 -10.83 -32.25
CA MET A 211 -30.13 -10.72 -31.49
C MET A 211 -30.06 -11.80 -30.39
N ARG A 212 -28.85 -12.13 -29.93
CA ARG A 212 -28.66 -13.02 -28.77
C ARG A 212 -29.16 -12.33 -27.51
N SER A 213 -29.76 -13.09 -26.60
CA SER A 213 -30.34 -12.55 -25.37
C SER A 213 -30.00 -13.46 -24.20
N PHE A 214 -29.11 -12.98 -23.32
CA PHE A 214 -28.71 -13.65 -22.09
C PHE A 214 -28.92 -12.70 -20.89
N THR A 215 -28.73 -13.22 -19.68
CA THR A 215 -29.07 -12.54 -18.40
C THR A 215 -27.96 -11.66 -17.84
N ASP A 216 -26.75 -11.80 -18.35
CA ASP A 216 -25.52 -11.28 -17.77
C ASP A 216 -24.44 -11.21 -18.87
N LEU A 217 -23.43 -10.35 -18.70
CA LEU A 217 -22.39 -10.14 -19.71
C LEU A 217 -21.52 -11.39 -19.91
N GLY A 218 -21.25 -12.16 -18.84
CA GLY A 218 -20.43 -13.38 -18.91
C GLY A 218 -20.95 -14.37 -19.94
N ALA A 219 -22.26 -14.62 -19.95
CA ALA A 219 -22.90 -15.50 -20.93
C ALA A 219 -22.74 -15.06 -22.40
N TYR A 220 -22.59 -13.76 -22.70
CA TYR A 220 -22.30 -13.28 -24.06
C TYR A 220 -20.87 -13.62 -24.48
N PHE A 221 -19.88 -13.46 -23.59
CA PHE A 221 -18.49 -13.88 -23.81
C PHE A 221 -18.39 -15.40 -23.92
N ASP A 222 -19.03 -16.15 -23.01
CA ASP A 222 -19.08 -17.61 -23.03
C ASP A 222 -19.64 -18.13 -24.35
N PHE A 223 -20.75 -17.55 -24.83
CA PHE A 223 -21.34 -17.90 -26.12
C PHE A 223 -20.37 -17.64 -27.28
N MET A 224 -19.75 -16.46 -27.33
CA MET A 224 -18.88 -16.10 -28.47
C MET A 224 -17.59 -16.91 -28.48
N ALA A 225 -16.92 -17.04 -27.33
CA ALA A 225 -15.67 -17.78 -27.21
C ALA A 225 -15.86 -19.28 -27.47
N VAL A 226 -16.90 -19.90 -26.89
CA VAL A 226 -17.23 -21.31 -27.17
C VAL A 226 -17.61 -21.49 -28.64
N TYR A 227 -18.34 -20.54 -29.26
CA TYR A 227 -18.67 -20.61 -30.68
C TYR A 227 -17.43 -20.50 -31.56
N SER A 228 -16.49 -19.59 -31.25
CA SER A 228 -15.25 -19.45 -32.03
C SER A 228 -14.33 -20.66 -31.85
N ASN A 229 -13.93 -20.98 -30.61
CA ASN A 229 -13.05 -22.11 -30.31
C ASN A 229 -13.61 -23.45 -30.82
N SER A 230 -14.90 -23.76 -30.59
CA SER A 230 -15.44 -25.09 -30.92
C SER A 230 -15.63 -25.35 -32.42
N ASN A 231 -15.67 -24.30 -33.25
CA ASN A 231 -16.00 -24.40 -34.67
C ASN A 231 -14.83 -24.03 -35.60
N PHE A 232 -13.90 -23.19 -35.17
CA PHE A 232 -12.84 -22.65 -36.02
C PHE A 232 -11.46 -22.99 -35.45
N PHE A 233 -10.47 -23.19 -36.33
CA PHE A 233 -9.08 -23.36 -35.92
C PHE A 233 -8.37 -22.00 -35.89
N SER A 234 -7.46 -21.82 -34.95
CA SER A 234 -6.38 -20.83 -35.08
C SER A 234 -5.21 -21.44 -35.86
N LYS A 235 -4.22 -20.63 -36.23
CA LYS A 235 -3.13 -21.02 -37.13
C LYS A 235 -2.27 -22.20 -36.65
N ASP A 236 -1.79 -22.16 -35.41
CA ASP A 236 -0.85 -23.14 -34.86
C ASP A 236 -1.54 -24.17 -33.95
N SER A 237 -2.84 -24.01 -33.64
CA SER A 237 -3.64 -25.00 -32.90
C SER A 237 -4.32 -26.09 -33.74
N ILE A 238 -4.15 -26.10 -35.07
CA ILE A 238 -4.81 -27.04 -36.01
C ILE A 238 -4.56 -28.52 -35.62
N LEU A 239 -5.62 -29.20 -35.16
CA LEU A 239 -5.61 -30.63 -34.80
C LEU A 239 -4.51 -31.00 -33.76
N THR A 240 -4.15 -30.07 -32.88
CA THR A 240 -3.29 -30.30 -31.72
C THR A 240 -3.95 -31.27 -30.72
N SER A 241 -3.20 -31.73 -29.72
CA SER A 241 -3.75 -32.51 -28.59
C SER A 241 -4.31 -31.64 -27.45
N GLU A 242 -4.29 -30.31 -27.61
CA GLU A 242 -4.78 -29.34 -26.63
C GLU A 242 -6.28 -29.08 -26.79
N TYR A 243 -6.78 -29.00 -28.03
CA TYR A 243 -8.20 -28.79 -28.31
C TYR A 243 -8.84 -30.02 -28.94
N THR A 244 -9.95 -30.50 -28.35
CA THR A 244 -10.69 -31.68 -28.84
C THR A 244 -11.54 -31.40 -30.08
N GLY A 245 -11.68 -30.13 -30.46
CA GLY A 245 -12.32 -29.67 -31.70
C GLY A 245 -11.63 -28.40 -32.22
N PRO A 246 -12.14 -27.80 -33.32
CA PRO A 246 -13.16 -28.37 -34.20
C PRO A 246 -12.65 -29.63 -34.91
N THR A 247 -13.58 -30.46 -35.38
CA THR A 247 -13.25 -31.69 -36.13
C THR A 247 -13.69 -31.59 -37.58
N VAL A 248 -12.82 -31.96 -38.51
CA VAL A 248 -13.15 -32.05 -39.94
C VAL A 248 -14.23 -33.12 -40.13
N SER A 249 -15.45 -32.67 -40.43
CA SER A 249 -16.65 -33.53 -40.50
C SER A 249 -16.64 -34.42 -41.75
N PHE A 250 -16.06 -33.93 -42.85
CA PHE A 250 -15.78 -34.64 -44.09
C PHE A 250 -14.78 -33.81 -44.92
N SER A 251 -14.29 -34.36 -46.04
CA SER A 251 -13.44 -33.62 -46.98
C SER A 251 -13.85 -33.85 -48.43
N ARG A 252 -13.59 -32.87 -49.30
CA ARG A 252 -13.79 -32.97 -50.75
C ARG A 252 -12.73 -32.16 -51.51
N ILE A 253 -12.48 -32.54 -52.76
CA ILE A 253 -11.61 -31.79 -53.67
C ILE A 253 -12.49 -30.80 -54.43
N GLU A 254 -12.17 -29.51 -54.30
CA GLU A 254 -12.72 -28.44 -55.12
C GLU A 254 -11.61 -27.90 -56.03
N TRP A 255 -11.98 -27.20 -57.09
CA TRP A 255 -11.01 -26.47 -57.91
C TRP A 255 -10.97 -25.03 -57.42
N ASP A 256 -9.79 -24.52 -57.10
CA ASP A 256 -9.58 -23.09 -56.84
C ASP A 256 -9.55 -22.29 -58.15
N ASP A 257 -9.65 -20.96 -58.05
CA ASP A 257 -9.70 -20.07 -59.22
C ASP A 257 -8.36 -19.97 -59.99
N ALA A 258 -7.27 -20.50 -59.42
CA ALA A 258 -6.01 -20.76 -60.13
C ALA A 258 -6.08 -22.03 -61.01
N GLY A 259 -7.13 -22.84 -60.88
CA GLY A 259 -7.36 -24.06 -61.63
C GLY A 259 -6.65 -25.29 -61.07
N LEU A 260 -6.29 -25.29 -59.78
CA LEU A 260 -5.66 -26.42 -59.10
C LEU A 260 -6.69 -27.24 -58.29
N PRO A 261 -6.54 -28.57 -58.20
CA PRO A 261 -7.45 -29.43 -57.43
C PRO A 261 -7.03 -29.45 -55.95
N THR A 262 -7.56 -28.51 -55.17
CA THR A 262 -7.29 -28.37 -53.72
C THR A 262 -8.28 -29.18 -52.88
N LYS A 263 -7.77 -29.92 -51.89
CA LYS A 263 -8.58 -30.70 -50.94
C LYS A 263 -8.93 -29.84 -49.72
N TYR A 264 -10.22 -29.62 -49.48
CA TYR A 264 -10.71 -28.89 -48.32
C TYR A 264 -11.38 -29.85 -47.33
N GLY A 265 -11.11 -29.65 -46.05
CA GLY A 265 -11.87 -30.20 -44.93
C GLY A 265 -13.00 -29.24 -44.54
N PHE A 266 -14.16 -29.78 -44.19
CA PHE A 266 -15.38 -29.01 -43.93
C PHE A 266 -15.89 -29.20 -42.51
N GLY A 267 -16.37 -28.12 -41.92
CA GLY A 267 -17.14 -28.13 -40.67
C GLY A 267 -18.65 -28.16 -40.95
N LYS A 268 -19.44 -28.38 -39.89
CA LYS A 268 -20.91 -28.31 -39.93
C LYS A 268 -21.48 -27.58 -38.72
N ILE A 269 -22.22 -26.50 -38.96
CA ILE A 269 -23.02 -25.81 -37.94
C ILE A 269 -24.49 -25.96 -38.34
N LYS A 270 -25.28 -26.63 -37.51
CA LYS A 270 -26.68 -27.01 -37.82
C LYS A 270 -26.76 -27.74 -39.18
N ASN A 271 -27.38 -27.13 -40.20
CA ASN A 271 -27.48 -27.68 -41.56
C ASN A 271 -26.49 -27.04 -42.57
N GLN A 272 -25.62 -26.13 -42.12
CA GLN A 272 -24.68 -25.36 -42.93
C GLN A 272 -23.33 -26.11 -43.07
N GLU A 273 -22.81 -26.20 -44.29
CA GLU A 273 -21.43 -26.65 -44.59
C GLU A 273 -20.55 -25.42 -44.88
N TYR A 274 -19.33 -25.41 -44.32
CA TYR A 274 -18.33 -24.35 -44.53
C TYR A 274 -16.91 -24.93 -44.57
N LYS A 275 -16.00 -24.26 -45.30
CA LYS A 275 -14.58 -24.62 -45.38
C LYS A 275 -13.93 -24.40 -44.02
N LEU A 276 -13.35 -25.47 -43.46
CA LEU A 276 -12.69 -25.44 -42.16
C LEU A 276 -11.16 -25.35 -42.27
N VAL A 277 -10.55 -26.10 -43.20
CA VAL A 277 -9.08 -26.18 -43.35
C VAL A 277 -8.66 -26.71 -44.73
N LYS A 278 -7.53 -26.25 -45.28
CA LYS A 278 -6.86 -26.82 -46.47
C LYS A 278 -6.08 -28.06 -46.04
N MET A 279 -6.31 -29.18 -46.73
CA MET A 279 -5.74 -30.49 -46.38
C MET A 279 -4.76 -30.97 -47.46
N PRO A 280 -3.73 -31.76 -47.10
CA PRO A 280 -2.89 -32.41 -48.09
C PRO A 280 -3.67 -33.46 -48.90
N ASN A 281 -3.37 -33.55 -50.20
CA ASN A 281 -4.04 -34.46 -51.14
C ASN A 281 -3.51 -35.90 -51.03
N LEU A 282 -3.68 -36.49 -49.85
CA LEU A 282 -3.22 -37.83 -49.48
C LEU A 282 -4.41 -38.78 -49.18
N PRO A 283 -4.22 -40.11 -49.31
CA PRO A 283 -5.20 -41.11 -48.88
C PRO A 283 -5.47 -41.02 -47.37
N GLU A 284 -6.72 -41.24 -46.95
CA GLU A 284 -7.17 -40.99 -45.58
C GLU A 284 -6.38 -41.76 -44.51
N TRP A 285 -5.95 -43.00 -44.80
CA TRP A 285 -5.13 -43.80 -43.89
C TRP A 285 -3.74 -43.21 -43.60
N LYS A 286 -3.26 -42.24 -44.38
CA LYS A 286 -2.05 -41.47 -44.08
C LYS A 286 -2.30 -40.25 -43.20
N LEU A 287 -3.52 -39.72 -43.17
CA LEU A 287 -3.87 -38.50 -42.41
C LEU A 287 -3.98 -38.75 -40.89
N LEU A 288 -3.89 -40.00 -40.45
CA LEU A 288 -3.95 -40.43 -39.05
C LEU A 288 -2.57 -40.49 -38.36
N GLY A 289 -1.51 -40.02 -39.02
CA GLY A 289 -0.15 -39.97 -38.45
C GLY A 289 0.29 -38.54 -38.19
N GLU A 290 0.83 -38.28 -36.98
CA GLU A 290 1.21 -36.93 -36.51
C GLU A 290 2.16 -36.17 -37.45
N VAL A 291 2.98 -36.91 -38.20
CA VAL A 291 3.96 -36.45 -39.19
C VAL A 291 3.36 -35.51 -40.26
N TYR A 292 2.05 -35.60 -40.53
CA TYR A 292 1.40 -34.84 -41.60
C TYR A 292 0.54 -33.64 -41.13
N ARG A 293 0.48 -33.33 -39.82
CA ARG A 293 -0.29 -32.17 -39.33
C ARG A 293 0.22 -30.84 -39.91
N ASN A 294 1.53 -30.69 -40.07
CA ASN A 294 2.17 -29.48 -40.61
C ASN A 294 1.85 -29.20 -42.11
N GLU A 295 1.11 -30.09 -42.79
CA GLU A 295 0.61 -29.87 -44.16
C GLU A 295 -0.83 -29.30 -44.19
N TYR A 296 -1.50 -29.17 -43.04
CA TYR A 296 -2.81 -28.51 -42.91
C TYR A 296 -2.63 -26.99 -42.80
N LYS A 297 -3.51 -26.20 -43.42
CA LYS A 297 -3.41 -24.73 -43.44
C LYS A 297 -4.75 -24.02 -43.44
N LEU A 298 -4.79 -22.81 -42.87
CA LEU A 298 -5.88 -21.82 -43.07
C LEU A 298 -5.60 -20.92 -44.29
N ASP A 299 -4.33 -20.79 -44.67
CA ASP A 299 -3.86 -20.05 -45.84
C ASP A 299 -4.16 -20.84 -47.13
N ASP A 300 -5.17 -20.38 -47.87
CA ASP A 300 -5.48 -20.76 -49.25
C ASP A 300 -5.40 -19.54 -50.18
N GLU A 301 -5.01 -19.75 -51.44
CA GLU A 301 -4.60 -18.69 -52.37
C GLU A 301 -5.69 -17.67 -52.69
N ASN A 302 -6.96 -18.03 -52.44
CA ASN A 302 -8.14 -17.19 -52.68
C ASN A 302 -8.87 -16.84 -51.37
N HIS A 303 -8.29 -17.20 -50.22
CA HIS A 303 -8.80 -16.96 -48.87
C HIS A 303 -10.23 -17.49 -48.60
N LEU A 304 -10.62 -18.57 -49.28
CA LEU A 304 -11.96 -19.15 -49.18
C LEU A 304 -12.28 -19.72 -47.79
N ILE A 305 -11.26 -20.13 -47.02
CA ILE A 305 -11.43 -20.60 -45.64
C ILE A 305 -11.76 -19.43 -44.71
N VAL A 306 -10.92 -18.40 -44.69
CA VAL A 306 -11.10 -17.24 -43.80
C VAL A 306 -12.32 -16.38 -44.19
N ALA A 307 -12.76 -16.42 -45.45
CA ALA A 307 -14.04 -15.85 -45.88
C ALA A 307 -15.26 -16.61 -45.31
N ASP A 308 -15.24 -17.95 -45.33
CA ASP A 308 -16.27 -18.78 -44.70
C ASP A 308 -16.28 -18.59 -43.16
N TYR A 309 -15.10 -18.40 -42.54
CA TYR A 309 -14.98 -18.03 -41.11
C TYR A 309 -15.64 -16.68 -40.84
N TRP A 310 -15.27 -15.62 -41.56
CA TRP A 310 -15.83 -14.28 -41.38
C TRP A 310 -17.36 -14.26 -41.55
N ASN A 311 -17.88 -14.96 -42.57
CA ASN A 311 -19.33 -15.06 -42.83
C ASN A 311 -20.13 -15.67 -41.66
N LEU A 312 -19.48 -16.45 -40.79
CA LEU A 312 -20.08 -17.07 -39.61
C LEU A 312 -19.77 -16.31 -38.31
N LEU A 313 -18.55 -15.81 -38.15
CA LEU A 313 -18.07 -15.13 -36.95
C LEU A 313 -18.58 -13.69 -36.87
N SER A 314 -18.43 -12.89 -37.93
CA SER A 314 -18.91 -11.49 -37.95
C SER A 314 -20.42 -11.40 -37.73
N ARG A 315 -21.17 -12.38 -38.28
CA ARG A 315 -22.62 -12.52 -38.11
C ARG A 315 -23.03 -12.76 -36.67
N GLU A 316 -22.39 -13.70 -35.98
CA GLU A 316 -22.69 -13.95 -34.58
C GLU A 316 -22.16 -12.80 -33.70
N ALA A 317 -20.99 -12.22 -33.98
CA ALA A 317 -20.49 -11.05 -33.26
C ALA A 317 -21.50 -9.89 -33.30
N VAL A 318 -22.00 -9.52 -34.48
CA VAL A 318 -23.01 -8.46 -34.64
C VAL A 318 -24.32 -8.78 -33.91
N LEU A 319 -24.81 -10.02 -34.00
CA LEU A 319 -26.03 -10.45 -33.29
C LEU A 319 -25.84 -10.58 -31.77
N ASN A 320 -24.62 -10.82 -31.30
CA ASN A 320 -24.29 -10.99 -29.89
C ASN A 320 -24.05 -9.63 -29.23
N GLY A 321 -23.25 -8.76 -29.85
CA GLY A 321 -22.98 -7.40 -29.38
C GLY A 321 -24.21 -6.48 -29.42
N ALA A 322 -25.09 -6.60 -30.43
CA ALA A 322 -26.39 -5.92 -30.40
C ALA A 322 -27.25 -6.34 -29.18
N GLY A 323 -27.10 -7.59 -28.73
CA GLY A 323 -27.71 -8.09 -27.50
C GLY A 323 -27.04 -7.56 -26.22
N VAL A 324 -25.72 -7.34 -26.25
CA VAL A 324 -25.00 -6.65 -25.15
C VAL A 324 -25.45 -5.20 -25.01
N ILE A 325 -25.72 -4.50 -26.12
CA ILE A 325 -26.30 -3.13 -26.10
C ILE A 325 -27.70 -3.14 -25.46
N ASP A 326 -28.56 -4.13 -25.79
CA ASP A 326 -29.88 -4.30 -25.15
C ASP A 326 -29.77 -4.68 -23.65
N LEU A 327 -28.83 -5.55 -23.26
CA LEU A 327 -28.54 -5.84 -21.86
C LEU A 327 -28.05 -4.59 -21.11
N PHE A 328 -27.16 -3.80 -21.73
CA PHE A 328 -26.64 -2.56 -21.16
C PHE A 328 -27.76 -1.58 -20.81
N PHE A 329 -28.69 -1.34 -21.74
CA PHE A 329 -29.82 -0.44 -21.47
C PHE A 329 -30.75 -0.97 -20.38
N LYS A 330 -30.94 -2.28 -20.28
CA LYS A 330 -31.70 -2.92 -19.18
C LYS A 330 -31.01 -2.75 -17.83
N GLU A 331 -29.68 -2.95 -17.78
CA GLU A 331 -28.89 -2.75 -16.57
C GLU A 331 -28.79 -1.27 -16.17
N VAL A 332 -28.78 -0.33 -17.13
CA VAL A 332 -28.88 1.12 -16.88
C VAL A 332 -30.21 1.50 -16.23
N GLU A 333 -31.35 1.04 -16.73
CA GLU A 333 -32.65 1.36 -16.10
C GLU A 333 -32.82 0.65 -14.74
N LYS A 334 -32.38 -0.61 -14.63
CA LYS A 334 -32.31 -1.35 -13.36
C LYS A 334 -31.40 -0.67 -12.35
N GLU A 335 -30.28 -0.07 -12.76
CA GLU A 335 -29.40 0.70 -11.88
C GLU A 335 -30.05 2.03 -11.46
N LYS A 336 -30.78 2.72 -12.35
CA LYS A 336 -31.60 3.90 -11.99
C LYS A 336 -32.64 3.58 -10.91
N GLU A 337 -33.25 2.40 -10.98
CA GLU A 337 -34.20 1.91 -9.97
C GLU A 337 -33.52 1.46 -8.66
N THR A 338 -32.43 0.67 -8.75
CA THR A 338 -31.85 -0.04 -7.58
C THR A 338 -30.70 0.67 -6.89
N LYS A 339 -30.00 1.58 -7.58
CA LYS A 339 -28.88 2.39 -7.07
C LYS A 339 -27.71 1.57 -6.51
N VAL A 340 -27.44 0.41 -7.07
CA VAL A 340 -26.39 -0.52 -6.60
C VAL A 340 -25.02 0.07 -6.91
N LEU A 341 -24.77 0.45 -8.17
CA LEU A 341 -23.52 1.07 -8.60
C LEU A 341 -23.37 2.48 -8.03
N TRP A 342 -24.48 3.23 -7.91
CA TRP A 342 -24.51 4.53 -7.23
C TRP A 342 -24.04 4.43 -5.77
N LYS A 343 -24.52 3.42 -5.02
CA LYS A 343 -24.05 3.15 -3.65
C LYS A 343 -22.60 2.65 -3.61
N LYS A 344 -22.19 1.76 -4.53
CA LYS A 344 -20.77 1.35 -4.67
C LYS A 344 -19.84 2.54 -4.87
N ASN A 345 -20.25 3.54 -5.67
CA ASN A 345 -19.38 4.66 -6.03
C ASN A 345 -19.07 5.63 -4.88
N ARG A 346 -19.86 5.65 -3.81
CA ARG A 346 -19.66 6.56 -2.67
C ARG A 346 -18.46 6.14 -1.82
N SER A 347 -17.62 7.11 -1.45
CA SER A 347 -16.40 6.89 -0.64
C SER A 347 -16.71 6.56 0.82
N TRP A 348 -15.70 6.13 1.59
CA TRP A 348 -15.84 5.74 3.00
C TRP A 348 -16.58 6.78 3.85
N GLY A 349 -16.17 8.05 3.83
CA GLY A 349 -16.82 9.12 4.60
C GLY A 349 -18.28 9.36 4.20
N GLN A 350 -18.60 9.22 2.91
CA GLN A 350 -19.98 9.33 2.42
C GLN A 350 -20.85 8.14 2.83
N ARG A 351 -20.29 6.92 2.96
CA ARG A 351 -21.00 5.74 3.47
C ARG A 351 -21.21 5.81 4.99
N ALA A 352 -20.25 6.35 5.72
CA ALA A 352 -20.37 6.60 7.17
C ALA A 352 -21.53 7.57 7.47
N TRP A 353 -21.70 8.63 6.68
CA TRP A 353 -22.81 9.57 6.80
C TRP A 353 -24.18 8.91 6.55
N ASP A 354 -24.33 8.11 5.50
CA ASP A 354 -25.56 7.36 5.23
C ASP A 354 -25.92 6.44 6.40
N TRP A 355 -24.94 5.68 6.91
CA TRP A 355 -25.12 4.75 8.03
C TRP A 355 -25.57 5.47 9.31
N PHE A 356 -25.01 6.64 9.62
CA PHE A 356 -25.49 7.50 10.71
C PHE A 356 -26.93 8.00 10.50
N SER A 357 -27.35 8.22 9.25
CA SER A 357 -28.70 8.69 8.93
C SER A 357 -29.78 7.60 9.04
N GLU A 358 -29.47 6.36 8.62
CA GLU A 358 -30.42 5.23 8.68
C GLU A 358 -30.63 4.69 10.11
N LEU A 359 -29.71 4.98 11.04
CA LEU A 359 -29.77 4.55 12.44
C LEU A 359 -30.74 5.36 13.34
N SER A 360 -31.51 6.31 12.80
CA SER A 360 -32.34 7.23 13.62
C SER A 360 -33.87 6.99 13.58
N PRO A 361 -34.38 5.98 14.33
CA PRO A 361 -35.77 5.94 14.79
C PRO A 361 -35.93 6.25 16.29
N PHE A 362 -34.82 6.50 17.02
CA PHE A 362 -34.80 6.65 18.49
C PHE A 362 -34.25 8.00 19.00
N ALA A 363 -34.54 9.10 18.30
CA ALA A 363 -34.40 10.45 18.83
C ALA A 363 -35.74 11.21 18.72
N GLY A 364 -36.33 11.56 19.87
CA GLY A 364 -37.38 12.58 19.91
C GLY A 364 -36.81 13.98 19.63
N PRO A 365 -37.66 14.98 19.34
CA PRO A 365 -37.18 16.30 18.93
C PRO A 365 -36.32 16.97 20.01
N ILE A 366 -35.05 17.22 19.67
CA ILE A 366 -34.19 18.12 20.44
C ILE A 366 -34.58 19.55 20.06
N ASP A 367 -34.93 20.36 21.07
CA ASP A 367 -35.47 21.70 20.89
C ASP A 367 -34.35 22.69 20.49
N VAL A 368 -34.44 23.25 19.29
CA VAL A 368 -33.36 24.06 18.67
C VAL A 368 -33.39 25.50 19.19
N ALA A 369 -33.16 25.64 20.51
CA ALA A 369 -33.43 26.88 21.22
C ALA A 369 -32.45 27.23 22.36
N ASN A 370 -31.23 26.65 22.45
CA ASN A 370 -30.07 27.23 23.16
C ASN A 370 -28.76 26.41 23.01
N THR A 371 -27.97 26.65 21.96
CA THR A 371 -26.51 26.39 21.92
C THR A 371 -25.80 27.45 21.07
N GLY A 372 -24.53 27.74 21.39
CA GLY A 372 -23.77 28.88 20.85
C GLY A 372 -23.15 28.67 19.44
N PRO A 373 -22.43 29.68 18.92
CA PRO A 373 -22.05 29.80 17.50
C PRO A 373 -20.85 28.92 17.06
N GLN A 374 -20.71 27.70 17.57
CA GLN A 374 -19.66 26.75 17.15
C GLN A 374 -20.12 25.74 16.07
N TYR A 375 -21.39 25.78 15.66
CA TYR A 375 -21.94 24.91 14.59
C TYR A 375 -22.52 25.69 13.39
N ALA A 376 -22.26 27.00 13.30
CA ALA A 376 -22.79 27.85 12.23
C ALA A 376 -21.97 27.77 10.92
N SER A 377 -20.66 27.47 10.99
CA SER A 377 -19.76 27.35 9.82
C SER A 377 -19.99 26.07 9.02
N LEU A 378 -20.30 24.96 9.68
CA LEU A 378 -20.58 23.66 9.04
C LEU A 378 -21.86 23.66 8.17
N LEU A 379 -22.74 24.65 8.33
CA LEU A 379 -23.91 24.84 7.46
C LEU A 379 -23.66 25.75 6.25
N ALA A 380 -22.47 26.36 6.14
CA ALA A 380 -22.08 27.20 5.00
C ALA A 380 -21.28 26.45 3.92
N ALA A 381 -20.77 25.26 4.22
CA ALA A 381 -19.96 24.44 3.30
C ALA A 381 -20.75 23.37 2.53
N VAL A 382 -22.07 23.28 2.75
CA VAL A 382 -22.94 22.20 2.19
C VAL A 382 -24.13 22.77 1.41
N SER A 383 -24.21 24.09 1.19
CA SER A 383 -25.32 24.76 0.49
C SER A 383 -25.12 24.98 -1.01
N ASP A 384 -23.88 24.94 -1.50
CA ASP A 384 -23.53 25.55 -2.80
C ASP A 384 -23.46 24.59 -4.00
N GLU A 385 -23.81 23.30 -3.82
CA GLU A 385 -23.77 22.31 -4.92
C GLU A 385 -25.13 21.68 -5.31
N GLN A 386 -26.27 22.19 -4.80
CA GLN A 386 -27.62 21.78 -5.28
C GLN A 386 -28.64 22.93 -5.38
N ALA A 387 -28.54 23.78 -6.42
CA ALA A 387 -29.57 24.79 -6.72
C ALA A 387 -29.74 25.20 -8.21
N SER A 388 -29.45 24.34 -9.20
CA SER A 388 -29.80 24.58 -10.62
C SER A 388 -29.70 23.28 -11.44
N ASN A 389 -30.75 22.72 -12.05
CA ASN A 389 -32.18 23.08 -12.10
C ASN A 389 -33.04 21.83 -11.96
N ASN A 390 -34.21 21.93 -11.32
CA ASN A 390 -35.20 20.85 -11.36
C ASN A 390 -36.65 21.33 -11.14
N THR A 391 -37.36 21.75 -12.20
CA THR A 391 -38.81 22.06 -12.14
C THR A 391 -39.55 21.82 -13.46
N ALA A 392 -40.00 20.57 -13.70
CA ALA A 392 -41.30 20.26 -14.31
C ALA A 392 -41.56 18.74 -14.20
N GLY A 393 -42.75 18.24 -13.84
CA GLY A 393 -43.95 18.99 -13.48
C GLY A 393 -45.22 18.15 -13.42
N ALA A 394 -45.22 17.05 -12.64
CA ALA A 394 -46.36 16.22 -12.23
C ALA A 394 -47.28 15.61 -13.32
N HIS A 395 -47.51 14.30 -13.24
CA HIS A 395 -48.86 13.76 -13.05
C HIS A 395 -48.86 12.29 -12.59
N GLU A 396 -49.76 11.94 -11.67
CA GLU A 396 -50.02 10.54 -11.31
C GLU A 396 -50.75 9.79 -12.43
N GLN A 397 -50.31 8.56 -12.72
CA GLN A 397 -51.22 7.45 -13.05
C GLN A 397 -50.52 6.09 -12.97
N THR A 398 -51.06 5.19 -12.14
CA THR A 398 -50.66 3.79 -12.06
C THR A 398 -51.42 2.93 -13.08
N PRO A 399 -50.75 2.15 -13.93
CA PRO A 399 -51.31 0.95 -14.55
C PRO A 399 -50.73 -0.34 -13.94
N SER A 400 -51.53 -1.40 -13.89
CA SER A 400 -51.13 -2.70 -13.33
C SER A 400 -50.25 -3.53 -14.29
N ALA A 401 -49.24 -4.20 -13.76
CA ALA A 401 -48.41 -5.14 -14.52
C ALA A 401 -49.22 -6.37 -15.01
N PRO A 402 -49.05 -6.80 -16.29
CA PRO A 402 -49.45 -8.12 -16.76
C PRO A 402 -48.40 -9.19 -16.38
N PRO A 403 -48.77 -10.48 -16.31
CA PRO A 403 -47.83 -11.54 -15.93
C PRO A 403 -46.83 -11.88 -17.05
N LEU A 404 -45.59 -12.21 -16.66
CA LEU A 404 -44.57 -12.79 -17.54
C LEU A 404 -45.03 -14.15 -18.12
N SER A 405 -44.81 -14.33 -19.42
CA SER A 405 -45.15 -15.57 -20.14
C SER A 405 -43.89 -16.38 -20.43
N THR A 406 -43.78 -17.56 -19.83
CA THR A 406 -42.66 -18.50 -20.04
C THR A 406 -42.90 -19.41 -21.25
N ASP A 407 -42.38 -19.06 -22.43
CA ASP A 407 -42.00 -20.07 -23.45
C ASP A 407 -41.20 -19.45 -24.63
N PRO A 408 -39.95 -19.87 -24.91
CA PRO A 408 -39.25 -19.52 -26.14
C PRO A 408 -39.65 -20.47 -27.29
N ARG A 409 -40.19 -19.92 -28.38
CA ARG A 409 -40.44 -20.70 -29.61
C ARG A 409 -39.20 -20.69 -30.51
N PRO A 410 -38.84 -21.82 -31.15
CA PRO A 410 -37.73 -21.85 -32.10
C PRO A 410 -38.08 -21.08 -33.39
N VAL A 411 -37.09 -20.34 -33.90
CA VAL A 411 -37.13 -19.70 -35.22
C VAL A 411 -36.02 -20.32 -36.08
N GLU A 412 -36.32 -20.53 -37.36
CA GLU A 412 -35.44 -21.20 -38.33
C GLU A 412 -34.58 -20.15 -39.07
N MET A 413 -33.28 -20.41 -39.22
CA MET A 413 -32.33 -19.44 -39.81
C MET A 413 -32.33 -19.47 -41.35
N PRO A 414 -32.11 -18.32 -42.04
CA PRO A 414 -31.81 -18.28 -43.46
C PRO A 414 -30.45 -18.96 -43.79
N ALA A 415 -30.24 -19.28 -45.06
CA ALA A 415 -28.97 -19.82 -45.54
C ALA A 415 -27.98 -18.70 -45.92
N LEU A 416 -26.69 -18.90 -45.63
CA LEU A 416 -25.60 -18.01 -46.10
C LEU A 416 -25.57 -17.87 -47.64
N PRO A 417 -24.96 -16.79 -48.17
CA PRO A 417 -24.64 -16.68 -49.59
C PRO A 417 -23.71 -17.82 -50.07
N PRO A 418 -23.66 -18.09 -51.39
CA PRO A 418 -22.79 -19.12 -51.95
C PRO A 418 -21.29 -18.80 -51.78
N PRO A 419 -20.40 -19.81 -51.85
CA PRO A 419 -18.97 -19.64 -51.58
C PRO A 419 -18.30 -18.54 -52.42
N GLY A 420 -17.43 -17.75 -51.78
CA GLY A 420 -16.72 -16.63 -52.41
C GLY A 420 -17.45 -15.28 -52.35
N ILE A 421 -18.68 -15.22 -51.82
CA ILE A 421 -19.35 -13.95 -51.48
C ILE A 421 -19.17 -13.68 -49.99
N VAL A 422 -18.65 -12.50 -49.66
CA VAL A 422 -18.45 -12.04 -48.28
C VAL A 422 -19.71 -11.33 -47.77
N LEU A 423 -20.14 -11.66 -46.56
CA LEU A 423 -21.30 -11.07 -45.90
C LEU A 423 -21.09 -9.56 -45.68
N GLY A 424 -22.01 -8.76 -46.21
CA GLY A 424 -22.00 -7.30 -46.06
C GLY A 424 -21.01 -6.53 -46.95
N ALA A 425 -20.17 -7.17 -47.76
CA ALA A 425 -19.12 -6.47 -48.51
C ALA A 425 -19.68 -5.63 -49.68
N SER A 426 -19.40 -4.31 -49.66
CA SER A 426 -19.73 -3.37 -50.73
C SER A 426 -18.71 -3.37 -51.88
N ALA A 427 -19.16 -3.18 -53.12
CA ALA A 427 -18.29 -3.24 -54.31
C ALA A 427 -17.60 -1.90 -54.63
N GLU A 428 -16.30 -1.92 -54.94
CA GLU A 428 -15.48 -0.71 -55.20
C GLU A 428 -16.02 0.19 -56.33
N GLY A 429 -16.04 1.53 -56.13
CA GLY A 429 -16.73 2.41 -57.09
C GLY A 429 -16.55 3.94 -57.06
N GLY A 430 -15.36 4.48 -56.79
CA GLY A 430 -14.82 5.74 -57.38
C GLY A 430 -15.56 7.12 -57.32
N THR A 431 -14.80 8.13 -56.88
CA THR A 431 -14.79 9.57 -57.32
C THR A 431 -15.74 10.67 -56.75
N GLN A 432 -15.09 11.66 -56.10
CA GLN A 432 -15.29 13.14 -56.18
C GLN A 432 -16.36 13.92 -55.36
N GLN A 433 -15.92 15.12 -54.90
CA GLN A 433 -16.66 16.37 -54.53
C GLN A 433 -17.46 16.35 -53.19
N VAL A 434 -17.27 17.19 -52.14
CA VAL A 434 -16.72 18.58 -51.94
C VAL A 434 -17.64 19.67 -52.56
N PRO A 435 -18.11 20.78 -51.89
CA PRO A 435 -18.03 21.23 -50.46
C PRO A 435 -19.21 22.11 -49.87
N ILE A 436 -19.02 22.71 -48.65
CA ILE A 436 -19.63 23.91 -47.97
C ILE A 436 -21.17 24.05 -47.71
N VAL A 437 -21.57 24.58 -46.54
CA VAL A 437 -22.05 25.99 -46.28
C VAL A 437 -22.58 26.19 -44.83
N VAL A 438 -21.89 27.06 -44.09
CA VAL A 438 -22.29 28.15 -43.14
C VAL A 438 -23.59 28.10 -42.30
N ALA A 439 -23.42 28.52 -41.03
CA ALA A 439 -24.37 28.95 -39.97
C ALA A 439 -25.17 30.25 -40.33
N PRO A 440 -25.66 31.14 -39.42
CA PRO A 440 -25.79 31.12 -37.94
C PRO A 440 -27.18 31.62 -37.42
N ALA A 441 -27.26 31.94 -36.12
CA ALA A 441 -27.64 33.28 -35.59
C ALA A 441 -28.78 33.40 -34.54
N ASP A 442 -28.46 34.19 -33.50
CA ASP A 442 -29.21 35.37 -33.01
C ASP A 442 -30.38 35.31 -31.98
N THR A 443 -30.04 35.80 -30.76
CA THR A 443 -30.56 37.03 -30.11
C THR A 443 -31.60 37.02 -28.95
N GLN A 444 -31.08 37.45 -27.78
CA GLN A 444 -31.53 38.62 -26.97
C GLN A 444 -32.83 38.63 -26.12
N SER A 445 -32.60 38.86 -24.81
CA SER A 445 -33.27 39.91 -23.98
C SER A 445 -34.74 39.65 -23.55
N SER A 446 -35.37 40.41 -22.64
CA SER A 446 -34.95 41.20 -21.45
C SER A 446 -36.20 41.65 -20.65
N GLY A 447 -36.02 42.11 -19.41
CA GLY A 447 -37.07 42.81 -18.63
C GLY A 447 -37.24 42.27 -17.19
N VAL A 448 -37.30 43.00 -16.06
CA VAL A 448 -36.96 44.38 -15.58
C VAL A 448 -38.05 44.87 -14.60
N GLY A 449 -37.64 45.36 -13.42
CA GLY A 449 -38.47 46.02 -12.39
C GLY A 449 -38.72 45.12 -11.16
N GLY A 450 -38.67 45.59 -9.91
CA GLY A 450 -38.45 46.93 -9.32
C GLY A 450 -39.31 47.12 -8.06
N VAL A 451 -39.12 48.07 -7.12
CA VAL A 451 -38.06 49.09 -6.86
C VAL A 451 -38.38 49.81 -5.51
N PHE A 452 -37.39 50.45 -4.85
CA PHE A 452 -37.45 51.26 -3.59
C PHE A 452 -37.60 50.49 -2.25
N GLY A 453 -37.03 50.95 -1.10
CA GLY A 453 -35.99 51.99 -0.92
C GLY A 453 -35.78 52.55 0.52
N ALA A 454 -34.49 52.77 0.89
CA ALA A 454 -33.89 53.82 1.76
C ALA A 454 -34.21 53.96 3.29
N GLY A 455 -33.19 54.34 4.10
CA GLY A 455 -33.42 55.06 5.39
C GLY A 455 -32.45 54.95 6.60
N SER A 456 -31.18 55.37 6.48
CA SER A 456 -30.35 56.14 7.49
C SER A 456 -30.34 55.92 9.04
N ASP A 457 -29.12 55.99 9.59
CA ASP A 457 -28.67 56.60 10.89
C ASP A 457 -28.59 55.82 12.25
N SER A 458 -27.50 56.12 12.98
CA SER A 458 -27.06 55.72 14.35
C SER A 458 -27.71 56.61 15.46
N PRO A 459 -27.47 56.47 16.81
CA PRO A 459 -26.41 55.77 17.57
C PRO A 459 -26.84 55.05 18.89
N ALA A 460 -25.87 54.72 19.78
CA ALA A 460 -26.04 54.04 21.09
C ALA A 460 -26.59 54.96 22.22
N PRO A 461 -27.15 54.44 23.36
CA PRO A 461 -26.34 54.00 24.52
C PRO A 461 -26.95 52.91 25.48
N SER A 462 -26.24 52.57 26.56
CA SER A 462 -26.68 51.87 27.81
C SER A 462 -27.69 52.71 28.67
N PRO A 463 -28.37 52.26 29.78
CA PRO A 463 -27.88 51.30 30.84
C PRO A 463 -28.88 50.52 31.79
N ALA A 464 -28.30 49.64 32.63
CA ALA A 464 -28.55 49.35 34.08
C ALA A 464 -29.88 48.81 34.72
N SER A 465 -29.69 48.10 35.86
CA SER A 465 -30.61 47.76 36.99
C SER A 465 -31.67 46.63 36.81
N GLY A 466 -32.12 45.91 37.84
CA GLY A 466 -31.69 45.81 39.26
C GLY A 466 -32.76 45.27 40.25
N GLY A 467 -32.35 44.67 41.39
CA GLY A 467 -33.21 44.21 42.53
C GLY A 467 -32.89 42.75 42.97
N GLU A 468 -32.64 42.38 44.25
CA GLU A 468 -33.32 42.62 45.56
C GLU A 468 -34.60 41.79 45.78
N GLN A 469 -35.04 41.38 46.99
CA GLN A 469 -34.63 41.64 48.41
C GLN A 469 -35.03 40.37 49.25
N ALA A 470 -34.89 40.15 50.59
CA ALA A 470 -34.53 40.85 51.84
C ALA A 470 -34.10 39.76 52.90
N ALA A 471 -34.17 39.83 54.26
CA ALA A 471 -34.69 40.78 55.26
C ALA A 471 -34.19 40.49 56.71
N SER A 472 -34.25 41.51 57.59
CA SER A 472 -34.87 41.53 58.96
C SER A 472 -34.41 40.55 60.10
N ALA A 473 -34.18 40.94 61.37
CA ALA A 473 -34.06 42.25 62.07
C ALA A 473 -33.48 42.10 63.52
N ALA A 474 -33.27 43.22 64.24
CA ALA A 474 -32.62 43.34 65.57
C ALA A 474 -33.58 43.26 66.80
N PRO A 475 -33.18 43.42 68.09
CA PRO A 475 -32.66 44.69 68.71
C PRO A 475 -31.60 44.56 69.86
N THR A 476 -31.23 45.68 70.50
CA THR A 476 -30.21 45.86 71.59
C THR A 476 -30.81 46.19 72.98
N PRO A 477 -30.09 46.07 74.14
CA PRO A 477 -29.38 47.24 74.73
C PRO A 477 -28.18 47.01 75.73
N SER A 478 -27.32 48.04 75.87
CA SER A 478 -26.53 48.49 77.08
C SER A 478 -25.41 47.63 77.76
N GLU A 479 -24.43 48.33 78.34
CA GLU A 479 -23.11 47.84 78.86
C GLU A 479 -23.12 47.11 80.22
N PRO A 480 -22.04 46.31 80.47
CA PRO A 480 -21.28 46.44 81.72
C PRO A 480 -19.73 46.43 81.57
N THR A 481 -19.05 46.69 82.69
CA THR A 481 -17.61 46.90 82.94
C THR A 481 -16.63 45.84 82.36
N PRO A 482 -15.40 46.21 81.90
CA PRO A 482 -14.41 45.27 81.38
C PRO A 482 -13.78 44.34 82.46
N PRO A 483 -13.54 43.04 82.15
CA PRO A 483 -12.75 42.10 82.95
C PRO A 483 -11.22 42.36 82.90
N PRO A 484 -10.38 41.54 83.56
CA PRO A 484 -8.91 41.63 83.48
C PRO A 484 -8.39 41.46 82.05
N LEU A 485 -7.20 42.02 81.78
CA LEU A 485 -6.43 41.73 80.56
C LEU A 485 -6.25 40.21 80.41
N ALA A 486 -6.59 39.70 79.24
CA ALA A 486 -6.32 38.32 78.84
C ALA A 486 -4.79 38.11 78.72
N PRO A 487 -4.30 36.85 78.80
CA PRO A 487 -3.00 36.54 78.22
C PRO A 487 -3.04 36.90 76.73
N ASP A 488 -1.90 37.32 76.17
CA ASP A 488 -1.87 37.59 74.73
C ASP A 488 -2.03 36.29 73.94
N THR A 489 -2.98 36.29 73.02
CA THR A 489 -3.27 35.19 72.09
C THR A 489 -3.17 35.65 70.64
N THR A 490 -2.59 36.84 70.41
CA THR A 490 -2.49 37.47 69.11
C THR A 490 -1.20 37.02 68.45
N ALA A 491 -1.30 36.32 67.32
CA ALA A 491 -0.13 36.03 66.53
C ALA A 491 0.43 37.32 65.89
N PRO A 492 1.76 37.50 65.80
CA PRO A 492 2.34 38.68 65.16
C PRO A 492 2.26 38.60 63.63
N ASP A 493 1.92 39.73 62.98
CA ASP A 493 1.93 39.85 61.52
C ASP A 493 3.36 40.04 60.98
N VAL A 494 3.66 39.41 59.85
CA VAL A 494 4.96 39.44 59.15
C VAL A 494 4.76 39.86 57.70
N GLU A 495 5.60 40.77 57.19
CA GLU A 495 5.68 41.07 55.76
C GLU A 495 6.98 40.51 55.16
N LEU A 496 6.90 39.85 54.00
CA LEU A 496 8.01 39.24 53.27
C LEU A 496 8.19 39.90 51.88
N VAL A 497 9.35 40.54 51.69
CA VAL A 497 9.69 41.31 50.48
C VAL A 497 11.01 40.84 49.89
N ILE A 498 10.94 40.27 48.69
CA ILE A 498 12.06 40.10 47.76
C ILE A 498 12.08 41.38 46.90
N GLN A 499 13.20 42.12 46.88
CA GLN A 499 13.24 43.44 46.24
C GLN A 499 13.18 43.37 44.70
N GLU A 500 13.80 42.36 44.12
CA GLU A 500 13.95 42.17 42.67
C GLU A 500 12.61 41.91 41.97
N CYS A 501 11.57 41.49 42.71
CA CYS A 501 10.20 41.41 42.19
C CYS A 501 9.63 42.77 41.76
N GLY A 502 10.25 43.89 42.16
CA GLY A 502 9.93 45.23 41.63
C GLY A 502 10.50 45.51 40.24
N GLU A 503 11.50 44.73 39.82
CA GLU A 503 12.16 44.77 38.50
C GLU A 503 11.91 43.44 37.75
N SER A 504 10.76 42.80 38.01
CA SER A 504 10.38 41.52 37.43
C SER A 504 10.31 41.58 35.91
N ILE A 505 10.92 40.60 35.24
CA ILE A 505 10.81 40.43 33.78
C ILE A 505 9.47 39.80 33.35
N SER A 506 8.66 39.32 34.30
CA SER A 506 7.30 38.81 34.03
C SER A 506 6.22 39.67 34.71
N LEU A 507 5.09 39.81 34.02
CA LEU A 507 3.92 40.55 34.50
C LEU A 507 3.01 39.73 35.44
N GLU A 508 3.15 38.40 35.45
CA GLU A 508 2.23 37.49 36.15
C GLU A 508 2.82 36.94 37.46
N LEU A 509 4.15 36.85 37.56
CA LEU A 509 4.89 36.34 38.70
C LEU A 509 6.25 37.04 38.83
N CYS A 510 6.92 36.83 39.96
CA CYS A 510 8.26 37.38 40.19
C CYS A 510 9.31 36.54 39.43
N ALA A 511 9.63 36.94 38.21
CA ALA A 511 10.69 36.36 37.39
C ALA A 511 11.87 37.33 37.30
N VAL A 512 13.11 36.84 37.41
CA VAL A 512 14.32 37.68 37.37
C VAL A 512 15.47 36.96 36.67
N MET A 513 16.48 37.71 36.22
CA MET A 513 17.72 37.13 35.70
C MET A 513 18.72 36.79 36.83
N PRO A 514 19.70 35.90 36.60
CA PRO A 514 20.74 35.54 37.56
C PRO A 514 21.47 36.74 38.17
N GLY A 515 21.69 36.70 39.48
CA GLY A 515 22.17 37.84 40.24
C GLY A 515 22.11 37.61 41.75
N THR A 516 21.97 38.70 42.52
CA THR A 516 21.84 38.66 43.98
C THR A 516 20.43 39.10 44.38
N LEU A 517 19.68 38.18 45.00
CA LEU A 517 18.36 38.43 45.57
C LEU A 517 18.48 39.10 46.93
N HIS A 518 17.71 40.16 47.17
CA HIS A 518 17.61 40.86 48.45
C HIS A 518 16.28 40.51 49.12
N VAL A 519 16.30 39.46 49.94
CA VAL A 519 15.11 38.92 50.63
C VAL A 519 15.04 39.51 52.04
N SER A 520 13.97 40.21 52.37
CA SER A 520 13.81 40.91 53.65
C SER A 520 12.45 40.61 54.28
N TRP A 521 12.42 40.52 55.62
CA TRP A 521 11.19 40.34 56.38
C TRP A 521 11.12 41.35 57.53
N HIS A 522 9.92 41.88 57.78
CA HIS A 522 9.68 42.91 58.79
C HIS A 522 8.28 42.76 59.43
N LEU A 523 8.00 43.61 60.41
CA LEU A 523 6.96 43.42 61.44
C LEU A 523 6.15 44.69 61.71
N SER A 524 4.96 44.51 62.27
CA SER A 524 4.15 45.56 62.90
C SER A 524 4.15 45.51 64.45
N ALA A 525 4.72 44.47 65.06
CA ALA A 525 4.66 44.18 66.51
C ALA A 525 6.01 44.36 67.24
N ASP A 526 5.94 44.81 68.50
CA ASP A 526 7.10 45.22 69.32
C ASP A 526 7.70 44.11 70.22
N ASP A 527 7.08 42.93 70.32
CA ASP A 527 7.27 41.95 71.42
C ASP A 527 7.80 40.57 70.96
N ILE A 528 8.44 40.53 69.78
CA ILE A 528 8.91 39.34 69.08
C ILE A 528 10.06 38.60 69.79
N ALA A 529 10.04 37.26 69.75
CA ALA A 529 11.11 36.40 70.22
C ALA A 529 12.01 35.84 69.09
N SER A 530 11.43 35.40 67.97
CA SER A 530 12.19 34.81 66.85
C SER A 530 11.40 34.70 65.56
N PHE A 531 12.11 34.72 64.43
CA PHE A 531 11.64 34.26 63.12
C PHE A 531 12.17 32.86 62.83
N THR A 532 11.43 32.05 62.10
CA THR A 532 11.95 30.90 61.35
C THR A 532 11.84 31.22 59.87
N VAL A 533 12.99 31.31 59.20
CA VAL A 533 13.08 31.48 57.75
C VAL A 533 13.43 30.13 57.14
N ALA A 534 12.68 29.73 56.12
CA ALA A 534 12.96 28.57 55.30
C ALA A 534 12.99 28.98 53.82
N CYS A 535 13.71 28.21 53.01
CA CYS A 535 13.70 28.31 51.56
C CYS A 535 13.56 26.90 50.97
N GLU A 536 12.62 26.76 50.05
CA GLU A 536 12.38 25.56 49.24
C GLU A 536 12.85 25.87 47.82
N SER A 537 13.64 24.99 47.20
CA SER A 537 14.28 25.22 45.89
C SER A 537 14.12 24.00 45.00
N GLU A 538 13.80 24.20 43.72
CA GLU A 538 13.66 23.13 42.74
C GLU A 538 15.02 22.53 42.35
N ALA A 539 16.06 23.38 42.20
CA ALA A 539 17.45 22.96 42.08
C ALA A 539 18.16 22.96 43.45
N ALA A 540 19.22 22.16 43.60
CA ALA A 540 20.00 22.15 44.84
C ALA A 540 20.77 23.46 45.05
N ASN A 541 20.41 24.23 46.08
CA ASN A 541 21.05 25.51 46.43
C ASN A 541 21.50 25.49 47.90
N GLU A 542 22.82 25.65 48.14
CA GLU A 542 23.40 25.56 49.48
C GLU A 542 23.07 26.76 50.39
N GLU A 543 22.86 27.96 49.84
CA GLU A 543 22.49 29.16 50.62
C GLU A 543 21.03 29.06 51.09
N CYS A 544 20.15 28.56 50.23
CA CYS A 544 18.76 28.25 50.52
C CYS A 544 18.62 27.17 51.61
N ALA A 545 19.40 26.10 51.53
CA ALA A 545 19.39 24.99 52.48
C ALA A 545 19.96 25.32 53.88
N GLN A 546 20.62 26.47 54.05
CA GLN A 546 21.23 26.91 55.32
C GLN A 546 20.34 27.85 56.16
N LEU A 547 19.14 28.21 55.68
CA LEU A 547 18.22 29.08 56.41
C LEU A 547 17.55 28.36 57.59
N GLY A 548 17.18 29.13 58.62
CA GLY A 548 16.57 28.59 59.84
C GLY A 548 16.08 29.66 60.82
N THR A 549 16.06 29.33 62.11
CA THR A 549 15.56 30.24 63.16
C THR A 549 16.58 31.34 63.51
N THR A 550 16.13 32.60 63.47
CA THR A 550 16.91 33.81 63.73
C THR A 550 16.13 34.81 64.58
N THR A 551 16.82 35.69 65.31
CA THR A 551 16.21 36.80 66.07
C THR A 551 16.37 38.16 65.36
N ALA A 552 16.78 38.17 64.10
CA ALA A 552 17.08 39.37 63.33
C ALA A 552 16.03 39.65 62.25
N SER A 553 15.55 40.90 62.20
CA SER A 553 14.76 41.46 61.10
C SER A 553 15.71 42.17 60.13
N THR A 554 16.18 41.45 59.11
CA THR A 554 17.30 41.88 58.25
C THR A 554 17.11 41.40 56.82
N THR A 555 17.73 42.10 55.86
CA THR A 555 17.87 41.61 54.48
C THR A 555 18.92 40.49 54.40
N LEU A 556 18.51 39.35 53.84
CA LEU A 556 19.37 38.29 53.32
C LEU A 556 19.78 38.63 51.88
N PHE A 557 21.04 38.38 51.56
CA PHE A 557 21.58 38.44 50.20
C PHE A 557 21.83 37.00 49.74
N MET A 558 21.23 36.56 48.64
CA MET A 558 21.41 35.21 48.10
C MET A 558 21.85 35.28 46.64
N SER A 559 22.90 34.54 46.26
CA SER A 559 23.41 34.53 44.88
C SER A 559 22.82 33.35 44.11
N VAL A 560 22.20 33.62 42.96
CA VAL A 560 21.56 32.60 42.12
C VAL A 560 22.07 32.72 40.69
N ALA A 561 22.64 31.63 40.17
CA ALA A 561 23.48 31.62 38.97
C ALA A 561 22.93 30.76 37.81
N GLY A 562 21.72 30.21 37.94
CA GLY A 562 21.10 29.30 36.98
C GLY A 562 19.60 29.12 37.24
N ASP A 563 18.92 28.43 36.34
CA ASP A 563 17.46 28.36 36.30
C ASP A 563 16.87 27.57 37.47
N THR A 564 16.02 28.20 38.28
CA THR A 564 15.34 27.55 39.41
C THR A 564 14.22 28.44 39.98
N THR A 565 13.15 27.84 40.51
CA THR A 565 12.22 28.54 41.40
C THR A 565 12.68 28.42 42.85
N LEU A 566 12.69 29.54 43.57
CA LEU A 566 12.97 29.63 45.01
C LEU A 566 11.71 30.11 45.72
N THR A 567 11.21 29.32 46.67
CA THR A 567 10.06 29.66 47.52
C THR A 567 10.53 29.92 48.95
N PHE A 568 10.55 31.21 49.33
CA PHE A 568 10.88 31.63 50.68
C PHE A 568 9.65 31.54 51.57
N SER A 569 9.84 31.16 52.84
CA SER A 569 8.79 31.07 53.84
C SER A 569 9.27 31.64 55.17
N VAL A 570 8.51 32.57 55.76
CA VAL A 570 8.83 33.17 57.07
C VAL A 570 7.66 33.00 58.03
N LEU A 571 7.96 32.50 59.22
CA LEU A 571 7.05 32.42 60.36
C LEU A 571 7.67 33.16 61.55
N ALA A 572 6.90 33.99 62.25
CA ALA A 572 7.34 34.66 63.47
C ALA A 572 6.73 34.01 64.74
N ALA A 573 7.41 34.20 65.86
CA ALA A 573 6.92 33.86 67.19
C ALA A 573 7.18 35.00 68.18
N ASP A 574 6.18 35.31 68.99
CA ASP A 574 6.25 36.35 70.03
C ASP A 574 6.91 35.85 71.34
N THR A 575 7.03 36.73 72.33
CA THR A 575 7.57 36.38 73.66
C THR A 575 6.56 35.68 74.59
N ALA A 576 5.28 35.59 74.22
CA ALA A 576 4.26 34.79 74.91
C ALA A 576 4.23 33.32 74.42
N GLY A 577 4.72 33.06 73.20
CA GLY A 577 4.73 31.77 72.51
C GLY A 577 3.71 31.63 71.37
N ASN A 578 2.95 32.68 71.02
CA ASN A 578 2.08 32.64 69.84
C ASN A 578 2.92 32.66 68.56
N ARG A 579 2.36 32.15 67.46
CA ARG A 579 3.06 32.00 66.17
C ARG A 579 2.20 32.55 65.05
N SER A 580 2.83 33.24 64.11
CA SER A 580 2.21 33.63 62.84
C SER A 580 1.89 32.40 62.00
N GLU A 581 0.97 32.55 61.04
CA GLU A 581 0.98 31.68 59.86
C GLU A 581 2.25 31.91 59.03
N ALA A 582 2.63 30.93 58.21
CA ALA A 582 3.85 31.00 57.42
C ALA A 582 3.62 31.80 56.12
N VAL A 583 4.16 33.01 56.06
CA VAL A 583 4.09 33.86 54.85
C VAL A 583 5.06 33.31 53.81
N LYS A 584 4.54 32.90 52.64
CA LYS A 584 5.34 32.41 51.51
C LYS A 584 5.44 33.44 50.38
N LYS A 585 6.61 33.52 49.74
CA LYS A 585 6.82 34.30 48.51
C LYS A 585 7.86 33.61 47.62
N SER A 586 7.54 33.46 46.35
CA SER A 586 8.39 32.77 45.37
C SER A 586 9.02 33.74 44.37
N VAL A 587 10.19 33.36 43.86
CA VAL A 587 10.90 34.03 42.75
C VAL A 587 11.48 32.98 41.82
N THR A 588 11.30 33.16 40.52
CA THR A 588 11.83 32.28 39.47
C THR A 588 13.02 32.97 38.83
N VAL A 589 14.19 32.32 38.83
CA VAL A 589 15.39 32.81 38.15
C VAL A 589 15.48 32.16 36.78
N VAL A 590 15.68 32.96 35.73
CA VAL A 590 15.76 32.51 34.33
C VAL A 590 16.97 33.16 33.65
N SER A 591 17.89 32.34 33.12
CA SER A 591 19.25 32.75 32.71
C SER A 591 19.35 33.35 31.32
N ARG A 592 18.44 32.97 30.41
CA ARG A 592 18.39 33.46 29.02
C ARG A 592 16.94 33.70 28.57
N PRO A 593 16.11 34.42 29.35
CA PRO A 593 14.65 34.43 29.22
C PRO A 593 14.15 34.80 27.82
N VAL A 594 14.92 35.59 27.08
CA VAL A 594 14.72 35.88 25.66
C VAL A 594 16.06 35.77 24.94
N VAL A 595 16.08 35.11 23.79
CA VAL A 595 17.29 34.92 22.95
C VAL A 595 17.04 35.34 21.50
N ILE A 596 18.11 35.73 20.79
CA ILE A 596 18.07 36.01 19.36
C ILE A 596 17.98 34.68 18.61
N ASN A 597 16.86 34.37 17.97
CA ASN A 597 16.50 33.02 17.54
C ASN A 597 16.80 32.74 16.06
N GLU A 598 16.40 33.66 15.17
CA GLU A 598 16.57 33.55 13.72
C GLU A 598 16.88 34.94 13.12
N ILE A 599 17.71 34.95 12.07
CA ILE A 599 18.25 36.18 11.47
C ILE A 599 18.21 36.07 9.93
N ALA A 600 17.32 36.82 9.29
CA ALA A 600 17.24 36.95 7.84
C ALA A 600 18.10 38.13 7.32
N TRP A 601 19.40 38.10 7.66
CA TRP A 601 20.34 39.17 7.29
C TRP A 601 20.55 39.34 5.79
N ALA A 602 20.30 38.28 5.01
CA ALA A 602 20.34 38.35 3.56
C ALA A 602 19.07 38.98 2.95
N GLY A 603 18.04 39.26 3.75
CA GLY A 603 16.67 39.54 3.27
C GLY A 603 15.98 38.31 2.66
N THR A 604 14.69 38.41 2.33
CA THR A 604 13.88 37.30 1.79
C THR A 604 13.65 37.36 0.28
N GLY A 605 13.62 36.20 -0.38
CA GLY A 605 13.11 36.06 -1.75
C GLY A 605 14.07 36.41 -2.88
N ALA A 606 13.77 35.93 -4.09
CA ALA A 606 14.64 36.12 -5.26
C ALA A 606 14.74 37.59 -5.74
N GLY A 607 13.79 38.44 -5.35
CA GLY A 607 13.76 39.87 -5.66
C GLY A 607 14.40 40.78 -4.60
N ALA A 608 14.86 40.23 -3.47
CA ALA A 608 15.04 40.93 -2.19
C ALA A 608 15.53 42.38 -2.29
N LEU A 609 14.70 43.30 -1.82
CA LEU A 609 15.00 44.72 -1.62
C LEU A 609 15.78 44.92 -0.31
N ALA A 610 16.43 46.08 -0.18
CA ALA A 610 17.13 46.50 1.04
C ALA A 610 16.19 46.87 2.23
N GLY A 611 14.98 46.31 2.25
CA GLY A 611 14.00 46.38 3.34
C GLY A 611 13.49 45.00 3.76
N ASP A 612 13.71 43.95 2.96
CA ASP A 612 13.14 42.61 3.11
C ASP A 612 13.86 41.77 4.21
N GLU A 613 14.51 42.46 5.14
CA GLU A 613 15.26 41.92 6.28
C GLU A 613 14.34 41.74 7.49
N TRP A 614 14.55 40.65 8.25
CA TRP A 614 13.85 40.42 9.51
C TRP A 614 14.71 39.69 10.54
N LEU A 615 14.28 39.82 11.80
CA LEU A 615 14.93 39.30 13.00
C LEU A 615 13.87 38.69 13.91
N GLU A 616 14.22 37.64 14.63
CA GLU A 616 13.33 37.03 15.60
C GLU A 616 13.98 36.85 16.97
N LEU A 617 13.21 37.12 18.02
CA LEU A 617 13.55 36.76 19.40
C LEU A 617 12.63 35.63 19.87
N ALA A 618 13.16 34.65 20.60
CA ALA A 618 12.36 33.59 21.23
C ALA A 618 12.43 33.67 22.75
N ASN A 619 11.29 33.46 23.42
CA ASN A 619 11.23 33.17 24.85
C ASN A 619 11.69 31.72 25.08
N THR A 620 12.41 31.50 26.19
CA THR A 620 12.91 30.17 26.61
C THR A 620 12.32 29.73 27.95
N SER A 621 11.18 30.32 28.33
CA SER A 621 10.51 30.07 29.60
C SER A 621 9.02 29.79 29.42
N SER A 622 8.47 29.05 30.37
CA SER A 622 7.06 28.69 30.50
C SER A 622 6.15 29.86 30.96
N HIS A 623 6.63 31.11 30.89
CA HIS A 623 5.98 32.29 31.47
C HIS A 623 5.99 33.48 30.50
N ILE A 624 5.03 34.40 30.63
CA ILE A 624 5.02 35.64 29.84
C ILE A 624 6.17 36.54 30.28
N ILE A 625 6.98 37.02 29.33
CA ILE A 625 8.07 37.98 29.55
C ILE A 625 7.66 39.35 28.99
N SER A 626 7.88 40.43 29.74
CA SER A 626 7.74 41.81 29.21
C SER A 626 9.04 42.26 28.56
N LEU A 627 8.91 42.85 27.37
CA LEU A 627 9.98 43.50 26.62
C LEU A 627 9.99 45.03 26.84
N ASP A 628 9.16 45.58 27.73
CA ASP A 628 9.03 47.02 27.93
C ASP A 628 10.36 47.66 28.38
N GLY A 629 10.90 48.54 27.53
CA GLY A 629 12.17 49.23 27.77
C GLY A 629 13.42 48.44 27.38
N TRP A 630 13.27 47.18 26.95
CA TRP A 630 14.35 46.40 26.35
C TRP A 630 14.78 47.00 25.00
N LYS A 631 15.93 46.56 24.47
CA LYS A 631 16.47 47.06 23.20
C LYS A 631 17.38 46.06 22.51
N LEU A 632 17.44 46.18 21.19
CA LEU A 632 18.37 45.46 20.32
C LEU A 632 19.39 46.47 19.73
N GLU A 633 20.67 46.27 20.02
CA GLU A 633 21.78 47.13 19.61
C GLU A 633 22.54 46.49 18.42
N PHE A 634 22.67 47.23 17.31
CA PHE A 634 23.26 46.77 16.05
C PHE A 634 24.70 47.28 15.95
N VAL A 635 25.70 46.40 16.15
CA VAL A 635 27.12 46.79 16.35
C VAL A 635 28.00 46.27 15.19
N PRO A 636 28.62 47.13 14.36
CA PRO A 636 29.49 46.69 13.27
C PRO A 636 30.73 45.93 13.75
N LEU A 637 31.19 44.95 12.96
CA LEU A 637 32.35 44.12 13.28
C LEU A 637 33.59 44.96 13.62
N GLY A 638 34.30 44.57 14.69
CA GLY A 638 35.49 45.26 15.17
C GLY A 638 35.23 46.60 15.88
N THR A 639 33.96 46.95 16.17
CA THR A 639 33.58 48.13 16.94
C THR A 639 32.90 47.77 18.26
N THR A 640 32.63 48.76 19.11
CA THR A 640 31.89 48.61 20.38
C THR A 640 30.75 49.61 20.51
N THR A 641 30.34 50.24 19.41
CA THR A 641 29.34 51.33 19.39
C THR A 641 28.25 50.95 18.41
N PRO A 642 26.97 50.87 18.82
CA PRO A 642 25.89 50.57 17.90
C PRO A 642 25.70 51.68 16.87
N ILE A 643 25.44 51.29 15.62
CA ILE A 643 25.00 52.22 14.56
C ILE A 643 23.49 52.45 14.58
N HIS A 644 22.75 51.47 15.09
CA HIS A 644 21.30 51.53 15.31
C HIS A 644 20.94 50.90 16.66
N THR A 645 19.85 51.35 17.27
CA THR A 645 19.32 50.78 18.52
C THR A 645 17.80 50.79 18.46
N LEU A 646 17.23 49.60 18.36
CA LEU A 646 15.79 49.40 18.24
C LEU A 646 15.20 49.21 19.65
N PRO A 647 14.29 50.08 20.14
CA PRO A 647 13.56 49.84 21.38
C PRO A 647 12.53 48.73 21.18
N LEU A 648 12.35 47.91 22.21
CA LEU A 648 11.34 46.86 22.27
C LEU A 648 10.28 47.23 23.32
N ALA A 649 9.09 46.64 23.18
CA ALA A 649 7.94 46.85 24.06
C ALA A 649 6.92 45.71 23.91
N GLY A 650 5.98 45.62 24.84
CA GLY A 650 4.93 44.60 24.85
C GLY A 650 5.34 43.33 25.59
N ALA A 651 4.61 42.24 25.36
CA ALA A 651 4.74 41.00 26.10
C ALA A 651 4.88 39.79 25.15
N LEU A 652 5.82 38.91 25.47
CA LEU A 652 6.14 37.70 24.72
C LEU A 652 5.61 36.46 25.45
N ALA A 653 4.83 35.64 24.75
CA ALA A 653 4.18 34.45 25.28
C ALA A 653 5.18 33.35 25.71
N PRO A 654 4.80 32.40 26.59
CA PRO A 654 5.60 31.22 26.94
C PRO A 654 6.08 30.47 25.69
N GLU A 655 7.38 30.15 25.63
CA GLU A 655 8.06 29.52 24.46
C GLU A 655 7.85 30.24 23.09
N GLY A 656 7.25 31.43 23.10
CA GLY A 656 6.80 32.14 21.91
C GLY A 656 7.88 32.96 21.22
N TYR A 657 7.51 33.49 20.05
CA TYR A 657 8.39 34.21 19.13
C TYR A 657 7.94 35.66 18.95
N PHE A 658 8.89 36.59 18.94
CA PHE A 658 8.69 38.02 18.68
C PHE A 658 9.36 38.36 17.36
N LEU A 659 8.54 38.56 16.32
CA LEU A 659 8.98 38.76 14.95
C LEU A 659 9.15 40.25 14.66
N ILE A 660 10.30 40.64 14.12
CA ILE A 660 10.66 42.01 13.82
C ILE A 660 11.02 42.12 12.33
N GLU A 661 10.25 42.89 11.56
CA GLU A 661 10.53 43.17 10.14
C GLU A 661 11.03 44.61 9.95
N SER A 662 11.92 44.84 8.98
CA SER A 662 12.45 46.18 8.70
C SER A 662 11.47 47.07 7.92
N ASP A 663 10.60 46.46 7.09
CA ASP A 663 9.43 47.07 6.45
C ASP A 663 8.20 46.13 6.52
N ASP A 664 7.03 46.58 6.05
CA ASP A 664 5.77 45.84 6.18
C ASP A 664 5.64 44.79 5.04
N GLY A 665 6.07 43.56 5.31
CA GLY A 665 5.91 42.42 4.41
C GLY A 665 7.18 41.90 3.74
N ALA A 666 8.31 41.85 4.47
CA ALA A 666 9.38 40.89 4.16
C ALA A 666 8.79 39.46 4.21
N ILE A 667 7.90 39.23 5.17
CA ILE A 667 7.06 38.03 5.28
C ILE A 667 5.60 38.45 5.06
N ALA A 668 4.95 37.93 4.02
CA ALA A 668 3.57 38.24 3.68
C ALA A 668 2.55 37.27 4.30
N SER A 669 2.97 36.06 4.68
CA SER A 669 2.09 35.03 5.28
C SER A 669 2.03 35.05 6.81
N VAL A 670 2.90 35.84 7.47
CA VAL A 670 3.00 35.96 8.93
C VAL A 670 3.26 37.42 9.25
N SER A 671 2.43 38.04 10.11
CA SER A 671 2.62 39.45 10.50
C SER A 671 3.63 39.61 11.63
N ALA A 672 4.60 40.53 11.52
CA ALA A 672 5.46 40.94 12.62
C ALA A 672 4.73 41.45 13.88
N ASP A 673 5.42 41.38 15.02
CA ASP A 673 5.08 42.07 16.27
C ASP A 673 5.55 43.53 16.25
N LEU A 674 6.67 43.79 15.55
CA LEU A 674 7.29 45.11 15.41
C LEU A 674 7.81 45.34 13.99
N ILE A 675 7.24 46.32 13.29
CA ILE A 675 7.73 46.78 11.99
C ILE A 675 8.54 48.06 12.23
N SER A 676 9.86 48.03 11.99
CA SER A 676 10.73 49.19 12.24
C SER A 676 12.08 49.10 11.52
N SER A 677 12.44 50.16 10.80
CA SER A 677 13.68 50.25 10.03
C SER A 677 14.95 50.01 10.86
N PHE A 678 15.80 49.08 10.40
CA PHE A 678 17.11 48.74 10.98
C PHE A 678 18.23 49.77 10.68
N GLY A 679 17.86 51.02 10.36
CA GLY A 679 18.80 52.10 10.06
C GLY A 679 19.41 51.99 8.66
N GLU A 680 20.63 51.44 8.56
CA GLU A 680 21.32 51.19 7.27
C GLU A 680 21.20 49.72 6.81
N GLY A 681 20.49 48.87 7.57
CA GLY A 681 20.26 47.46 7.26
C GLY A 681 21.29 46.49 7.87
N LEU A 682 21.02 45.20 7.75
CA LEU A 682 21.84 44.07 8.20
C LEU A 682 22.94 43.78 7.17
N SER A 683 24.03 44.55 7.23
CA SER A 683 25.16 44.43 6.30
C SER A 683 25.55 42.98 5.96
N ASP A 684 25.60 42.65 4.66
CA ASP A 684 26.17 41.41 4.10
C ASP A 684 27.55 41.06 4.70
N GLY A 685 28.32 42.10 5.07
CA GLY A 685 29.65 42.00 5.68
C GLY A 685 29.66 41.57 7.15
N GLY A 686 28.50 41.24 7.74
CA GLY A 686 28.36 40.82 9.14
C GLY A 686 28.22 41.98 10.14
N MET A 687 27.55 41.68 11.26
CA MET A 687 27.54 42.53 12.45
C MET A 687 27.22 41.70 13.71
N THR A 688 27.38 42.32 14.88
CA THR A 688 26.97 41.76 16.17
C THR A 688 25.65 42.40 16.60
N LEU A 689 24.63 41.57 16.86
CA LEU A 689 23.38 41.99 17.47
C LEU A 689 23.45 41.74 18.97
N VAL A 690 23.14 42.74 19.79
CA VAL A 690 23.22 42.67 21.26
C VAL A 690 21.85 42.97 21.87
N LEU A 691 21.24 41.97 22.51
CA LEU A 691 19.96 42.11 23.22
C LEU A 691 20.20 42.55 24.67
N ARG A 692 19.46 43.59 25.10
CA ARG A 692 19.53 44.12 26.46
C ARG A 692 18.15 44.34 27.07
N ASP A 693 18.10 44.21 28.39
CA ASP A 693 16.92 44.50 29.19
C ASP A 693 16.69 46.01 29.42
N ALA A 694 15.62 46.33 30.16
CA ALA A 694 15.28 47.69 30.57
C ALA A 694 16.41 48.41 31.36
N HIS A 695 17.28 47.65 32.05
CA HIS A 695 18.40 48.17 32.84
C HIS A 695 19.72 48.22 32.04
N SER A 696 19.69 47.89 30.74
CA SER A 696 20.86 47.75 29.84
C SER A 696 21.86 46.63 30.20
N ALA A 697 21.47 45.68 31.05
CA ALA A 697 22.20 44.43 31.24
C ALA A 697 22.23 43.64 29.92
N LEU A 698 23.23 42.77 29.77
CA LEU A 698 23.34 41.89 28.61
C LEU A 698 22.47 40.66 28.82
N VAL A 699 21.54 40.40 27.90
CA VAL A 699 20.70 39.19 27.92
C VAL A 699 21.28 38.13 26.97
N ASP A 700 21.48 38.51 25.71
CA ASP A 700 21.96 37.60 24.65
C ASP A 700 22.67 38.39 23.53
N VAL A 701 23.48 37.71 22.72
CA VAL A 701 24.34 38.34 21.70
C VAL A 701 24.68 37.34 20.60
N THR A 702 24.88 37.79 19.35
CA THR A 702 25.37 36.95 18.23
C THR A 702 26.91 36.90 18.20
N PRO A 703 27.54 35.92 17.50
CA PRO A 703 29.00 35.78 17.54
C PRO A 703 29.72 36.97 16.89
N ALA A 704 30.73 37.52 17.55
CA ALA A 704 31.41 38.74 17.10
C ALA A 704 32.45 38.55 15.97
N LEU A 705 32.83 37.31 15.64
CA LEU A 705 33.89 37.01 14.66
C LEU A 705 33.64 35.67 13.94
N CYS A 706 33.07 35.75 12.73
CA CYS A 706 32.99 34.64 11.78
C CYS A 706 33.75 34.97 10.47
N ARG A 707 33.82 34.02 9.53
CA ARG A 707 34.88 34.00 8.49
C ARG A 707 34.60 34.95 7.31
N ASN A 708 34.81 36.25 7.56
CA ASN A 708 34.55 37.41 6.69
C ASN A 708 33.08 37.88 6.63
N GLY A 709 32.28 37.61 7.67
CA GLY A 709 30.90 38.12 7.75
C GLY A 709 30.13 37.49 8.89
N TRP A 710 28.81 37.32 8.67
CA TRP A 710 27.95 36.44 9.45
C TRP A 710 28.52 35.02 9.55
N CYS A 711 28.03 34.25 10.52
CA CYS A 711 28.49 32.88 10.71
C CYS A 711 27.87 31.93 9.71
N GLU A 712 26.55 32.02 9.56
CA GLU A 712 25.70 31.12 8.79
C GLU A 712 24.61 31.93 8.09
N GLY A 713 23.70 31.28 7.35
CA GLY A 713 22.82 31.92 6.38
C GLY A 713 23.54 32.23 5.07
N ALA A 714 22.80 32.57 4.01
CA ALA A 714 23.41 32.83 2.70
C ALA A 714 22.61 33.77 1.80
N ILE A 715 23.34 34.70 1.14
CA ILE A 715 22.85 35.54 0.03
C ILE A 715 22.32 34.68 -1.13
N ALA A 716 23.04 33.61 -1.48
CA ALA A 716 22.64 32.69 -2.55
C ALA A 716 21.54 31.75 -2.03
N GLY A 717 20.30 32.01 -2.41
CA GLY A 717 19.12 31.30 -1.91
C GLY A 717 18.38 32.04 -0.79
N ARG A 718 18.96 33.12 -0.23
CA ARG A 718 18.36 33.92 0.86
C ARG A 718 18.01 33.05 2.08
N TYR A 719 18.98 32.24 2.52
CA TYR A 719 18.87 31.38 3.71
C TYR A 719 19.10 32.18 4.98
N THR A 720 18.25 31.98 5.99
CA THR A 720 18.42 32.58 7.31
C THR A 720 19.53 31.89 8.12
N MET A 721 19.99 32.58 9.15
CA MET A 721 20.89 32.08 10.19
C MET A 721 20.06 31.69 11.41
N GLU A 722 19.95 30.40 11.70
CA GLU A 722 19.11 29.83 12.76
C GLU A 722 19.95 29.41 13.98
N ARG A 723 19.42 29.61 15.19
CA ARG A 723 20.01 29.04 16.42
C ARG A 723 19.68 27.55 16.56
N ILE A 724 20.65 26.72 16.94
CA ILE A 724 20.51 25.26 17.11
C ILE A 724 19.92 24.87 18.47
N ARG A 725 20.24 25.63 19.53
CA ARG A 725 19.76 25.42 20.91
C ARG A 725 19.47 26.76 21.57
N LYS A 726 18.18 27.06 21.82
CA LYS A 726 17.72 28.29 22.50
C LYS A 726 18.36 28.46 23.88
N GLU A 727 18.59 27.35 24.56
CA GLU A 727 19.11 27.21 25.92
C GLU A 727 20.63 27.55 25.99
N ALA A 728 21.33 27.50 24.85
CA ALA A 728 22.76 27.78 24.74
C ALA A 728 23.06 29.22 24.30
N SER A 729 24.29 29.67 24.57
CA SER A 729 24.74 31.04 24.27
C SER A 729 24.72 31.35 22.77
N GLY A 730 24.28 32.55 22.40
CA GLY A 730 24.34 33.04 21.03
C GLY A 730 25.75 33.45 20.58
N ASP A 731 26.70 33.70 21.50
CA ASP A 731 28.08 34.10 21.16
C ASP A 731 28.90 32.95 20.54
N GLY A 732 28.50 31.70 20.76
CA GLY A 732 29.18 30.54 20.22
C GLY A 732 28.77 30.25 18.78
N GLN A 733 29.71 30.35 17.81
CA GLN A 733 29.45 29.99 16.40
C GLN A 733 28.79 28.62 16.26
N ALA A 734 29.24 27.61 17.02
CA ALA A 734 28.71 26.24 16.98
C ALA A 734 27.30 26.06 17.59
N ASN A 735 26.58 27.16 17.89
CA ASN A 735 25.16 27.17 18.22
C ASN A 735 24.30 27.80 17.11
N TRP A 736 24.88 28.07 15.94
CA TRP A 736 24.19 28.58 14.75
C TRP A 736 24.45 27.65 13.56
N GLU A 737 23.45 27.55 12.69
CA GLU A 737 23.50 26.77 11.46
C GLU A 737 22.68 27.50 10.38
N THR A 738 22.96 27.21 9.11
CA THR A 738 22.18 27.74 7.99
C THR A 738 20.85 27.00 7.88
N TRP A 739 19.74 27.68 7.59
CA TRP A 739 18.43 27.04 7.38
C TRP A 739 18.49 25.80 6.47
N GLN A 740 17.72 24.78 6.81
CA GLN A 740 17.70 23.47 6.16
C GLN A 740 16.35 23.19 5.52
N PHE A 741 16.34 22.76 4.26
CA PHE A 741 15.13 22.27 3.61
C PHE A 741 14.79 20.87 4.13
N LEU A 742 13.71 20.77 4.89
CA LEU A 742 13.24 19.53 5.52
C LEU A 742 11.84 19.11 5.05
N GLU A 743 11.44 19.51 3.83
CA GLU A 743 10.10 19.26 3.25
C GLU A 743 8.94 19.82 4.11
N MET A 744 9.23 20.86 4.89
CA MET A 744 8.23 21.63 5.66
C MET A 744 7.71 22.83 4.87
N ALA A 745 6.46 23.20 5.10
CA ALA A 745 5.77 24.34 4.52
C ALA A 745 6.52 25.63 4.82
N GLN A 746 6.71 26.43 3.78
CA GLN A 746 7.45 27.69 3.86
C GLN A 746 6.49 28.85 4.09
N ALA A 747 6.90 29.81 4.92
CA ALA A 747 6.29 31.13 4.90
C ALA A 747 6.55 31.80 3.53
N HIS A 748 5.70 32.76 3.13
CA HIS A 748 5.79 33.42 1.83
C HIS A 748 6.26 34.88 1.96
N ASN A 749 7.04 35.35 0.98
CA ASN A 749 7.39 36.76 0.80
C ASN A 749 6.30 37.55 0.08
N ARG A 750 6.51 38.87 -0.09
CA ARG A 750 5.64 39.80 -0.85
C ARG A 750 5.36 39.40 -2.31
N GLU A 751 6.23 38.62 -2.96
CA GLU A 751 5.98 38.06 -4.29
C GLU A 751 5.15 36.75 -4.27
N GLY A 752 4.85 36.20 -3.09
CA GLY A 752 4.18 34.90 -2.92
C GLY A 752 5.11 33.69 -3.05
N GLY A 753 6.41 33.90 -3.24
CA GLY A 753 7.40 32.81 -3.22
C GLY A 753 7.69 32.35 -1.80
N GLY A 754 8.00 31.06 -1.62
CA GLY A 754 8.47 30.54 -0.33
C GLY A 754 9.76 31.22 0.12
N ILE A 755 9.93 31.39 1.44
CA ILE A 755 11.14 31.87 2.08
C ILE A 755 11.86 30.72 2.77
N ASN A 756 13.18 30.82 2.83
CA ASN A 756 14.03 29.80 3.41
C ASN A 756 14.44 30.20 4.83
N GLY A 757 13.43 30.20 5.71
CA GLY A 757 13.46 30.55 7.13
C GLY A 757 12.17 30.12 7.83
N THR A 758 12.10 30.24 9.15
CA THR A 758 11.02 29.68 9.99
C THR A 758 10.33 30.70 10.92
N PRO A 759 9.86 31.86 10.42
CA PRO A 759 9.30 32.91 11.26
C PRO A 759 8.07 32.43 12.06
N ARG A 760 8.11 32.68 13.37
CA ARG A 760 7.18 32.21 14.41
C ARG A 760 7.05 30.68 14.54
N ALA A 761 8.01 29.92 14.04
CA ALA A 761 8.05 28.48 14.13
C ALA A 761 9.32 27.97 14.82
N ARG A 762 9.42 26.65 15.02
CA ARG A 762 10.64 26.00 15.46
C ARG A 762 11.63 25.97 14.30
N ASN A 763 12.82 26.55 14.50
CA ASN A 763 13.96 26.53 13.59
C ASN A 763 14.15 25.16 12.92
N SER A 764 14.37 25.12 11.60
CA SER A 764 14.57 23.88 10.85
C SER A 764 15.68 23.00 11.47
N VAL A 765 16.80 23.62 11.87
CA VAL A 765 17.95 22.94 12.47
C VAL A 765 17.67 22.41 13.89
N ASN A 766 16.55 22.79 14.52
CA ASN A 766 16.13 22.26 15.82
C ASN A 766 15.37 20.93 15.69
N TYR A 767 14.79 20.63 14.52
CA TYR A 767 14.18 19.33 14.24
C TYR A 767 15.22 18.23 14.00
N LEU A 768 16.39 18.58 13.46
CA LEU A 768 17.42 17.60 13.13
C LEU A 768 17.87 16.80 14.36
N VAL A 769 18.04 15.48 14.16
CA VAL A 769 18.74 14.62 15.14
C VAL A 769 20.13 15.18 15.44
N THR A 770 20.85 15.63 14.40
CA THR A 770 22.07 16.43 14.51
C THR A 770 22.34 17.15 13.19
N PRO A 771 22.74 18.44 13.19
CA PRO A 771 23.12 19.17 11.96
C PRO A 771 24.25 18.52 11.16
N SER A 772 25.13 17.75 11.82
CA SER A 772 26.27 17.07 11.18
C SER A 772 25.91 15.80 10.39
N GLY A 773 24.66 15.31 10.48
CA GLY A 773 24.27 13.97 10.05
C GLY A 773 25.00 12.82 10.78
N ARG A 774 25.75 13.10 11.86
CA ARG A 774 26.65 12.14 12.54
C ARG A 774 26.58 12.21 14.06
N ILE A 775 26.30 11.08 14.70
CA ILE A 775 26.33 10.90 16.15
C ILE A 775 27.64 10.18 16.51
N THR A 776 28.52 10.86 17.26
CA THR A 776 29.93 10.46 17.52
C THR A 776 30.20 10.05 18.98
N GLY A 777 29.16 9.94 19.81
CA GLY A 777 29.27 9.63 21.24
C GLY A 777 27.92 9.19 21.81
N GLU A 778 27.71 9.40 23.11
CA GLU A 778 26.42 9.12 23.75
C GLU A 778 25.40 10.22 23.45
N MET A 779 24.19 9.82 23.02
CA MET A 779 23.08 10.72 22.73
C MET A 779 21.76 10.09 23.16
N THR A 780 20.84 10.90 23.70
CA THR A 780 19.46 10.49 24.02
C THR A 780 18.48 11.40 23.28
N LEU A 781 17.49 10.81 22.61
CA LEU A 781 16.37 11.53 22.02
C LEU A 781 15.18 11.49 22.98
N VAL A 782 14.51 12.63 23.14
CA VAL A 782 13.54 12.89 24.22
C VAL A 782 12.20 13.40 23.68
N LYS A 783 11.09 12.94 24.26
CA LYS A 783 9.73 13.21 23.75
C LYS A 783 9.39 14.70 23.63
N ASN A 784 9.87 15.53 24.54
CA ASN A 784 9.62 16.98 24.53
C ASN A 784 10.34 17.76 23.40
N ARG A 785 11.21 17.10 22.62
CA ARG A 785 11.80 17.64 21.39
C ARG A 785 11.38 16.86 20.13
N SER A 786 10.43 15.93 20.27
CA SER A 786 9.76 15.24 19.16
C SER A 786 8.88 16.20 18.34
N PRO A 787 8.65 15.99 17.03
CA PRO A 787 9.36 15.04 16.18
C PRO A 787 10.82 15.47 15.96
N TYR A 788 11.66 14.50 15.64
CA TYR A 788 12.99 14.69 15.06
C TYR A 788 12.96 14.40 13.56
N ILE A 789 13.85 15.02 12.79
CA ILE A 789 13.97 14.82 11.35
C ILE A 789 15.38 14.30 10.98
N ILE A 790 15.43 13.38 10.02
CA ILE A 790 16.62 12.97 9.29
C ILE A 790 16.55 13.61 7.89
N SER A 791 17.54 14.45 7.57
CA SER A 791 17.63 15.23 6.33
C SER A 791 18.06 14.37 5.13
N ALA A 792 18.06 14.99 3.94
CA ALA A 792 18.41 14.38 2.66
C ALA A 792 19.83 13.77 2.59
N ASP A 793 20.76 14.15 3.49
CA ASP A 793 22.09 13.55 3.61
C ASP A 793 22.10 12.24 4.43
N GLY A 794 20.99 11.91 5.09
CA GLY A 794 20.86 10.76 5.99
C GLY A 794 21.44 11.00 7.39
N LEU A 795 21.49 9.91 8.18
CA LEU A 795 22.03 9.90 9.54
C LEU A 795 23.04 8.76 9.70
N LYS A 796 24.10 8.98 10.48
CA LYS A 796 25.07 7.94 10.83
C LYS A 796 25.30 7.91 12.34
N LEU A 797 25.07 6.76 12.97
CA LEU A 797 25.57 6.47 14.31
C LEU A 797 26.94 5.82 14.16
N GLU A 798 27.99 6.57 14.50
CA GLU A 798 29.39 6.20 14.24
C GLU A 798 29.86 5.06 15.16
N PHE A 799 30.97 4.40 14.79
CA PHE A 799 31.55 3.32 15.59
C PHE A 799 31.83 3.74 17.04
N GLY A 800 31.31 2.96 18.00
CA GLY A 800 31.45 3.22 19.44
C GLY A 800 30.56 4.33 20.01
N ALA A 801 29.73 4.98 19.19
CA ALA A 801 28.67 5.87 19.65
C ALA A 801 27.47 5.08 20.22
N VAL A 802 26.62 5.73 21.01
CA VAL A 802 25.44 5.12 21.63
C VAL A 802 24.24 6.05 21.45
N LEU A 803 23.17 5.55 20.85
CA LEU A 803 21.89 6.25 20.70
C LEU A 803 20.82 5.57 21.54
N THR A 804 20.34 6.28 22.56
CA THR A 804 19.13 5.95 23.31
C THR A 804 17.95 6.76 22.77
N ILE A 805 16.78 6.13 22.66
CA ILE A 805 15.54 6.80 22.25
C ILE A 805 14.48 6.51 23.31
N ASP A 806 13.98 7.56 23.94
CA ASP A 806 13.00 7.49 25.02
C ASP A 806 11.56 7.25 24.49
N PRO A 807 10.59 6.83 25.34
CA PRO A 807 9.21 6.60 24.94
C PRO A 807 8.58 7.78 24.18
N GLY A 808 7.75 7.49 23.19
CA GLY A 808 6.95 8.47 22.45
C GLY A 808 7.74 9.42 21.54
N VAL A 809 9.01 9.13 21.27
CA VAL A 809 9.83 9.87 20.30
C VAL A 809 9.48 9.45 18.87
N VAL A 810 9.26 10.44 18.01
CA VAL A 810 9.00 10.26 16.58
C VAL A 810 10.21 10.77 15.80
N ILE A 811 10.64 10.00 14.81
CA ILE A 811 11.75 10.27 13.90
C ILE A 811 11.20 10.18 12.48
N LYS A 812 11.18 11.31 11.78
CA LYS A 812 10.70 11.46 10.41
C LYS A 812 11.87 11.54 9.43
N PHE A 813 11.77 10.84 8.30
CA PHE A 813 12.70 10.94 7.18
C PHE A 813 12.10 11.81 6.08
N VAL A 814 12.87 12.74 5.53
CA VAL A 814 12.49 13.44 4.29
C VAL A 814 12.51 12.48 3.09
N SER A 815 11.79 12.80 2.01
CA SER A 815 11.73 11.96 0.81
C SER A 815 12.85 12.25 -0.20
N THR A 816 13.34 13.49 -0.25
CA THR A 816 14.37 13.92 -1.20
C THR A 816 15.73 13.26 -0.92
N ASN A 817 16.42 12.88 -2.00
CA ASN A 817 17.72 12.21 -2.00
C ASN A 817 17.78 10.83 -1.30
N GLU A 818 16.63 10.23 -0.97
CA GLU A 818 16.52 8.84 -0.50
C GLU A 818 17.35 8.55 0.78
N PRO A 819 17.10 9.28 1.90
CA PRO A 819 17.96 9.22 3.06
C PRO A 819 17.92 7.85 3.76
N SER A 820 19.08 7.45 4.28
CA SER A 820 19.26 6.25 5.11
C SER A 820 19.81 6.58 6.48
N PHE A 821 19.53 5.71 7.45
CA PHE A 821 20.15 5.75 8.77
C PHE A 821 21.13 4.57 8.90
N ASP A 822 22.43 4.84 8.82
CA ASP A 822 23.48 3.85 9.03
C ASP A 822 23.86 3.75 10.51
N VAL A 823 23.91 2.53 11.04
CA VAL A 823 24.11 2.23 12.47
C VAL A 823 25.34 1.34 12.63
N TYR A 824 26.48 1.97 12.96
CA TYR A 824 27.75 1.32 13.34
C TYR A 824 27.99 1.35 14.86
N GLY A 825 27.29 2.21 15.59
CA GLY A 825 27.26 2.25 17.06
C GLY A 825 26.14 1.40 17.65
N LYS A 826 25.90 1.53 18.97
CA LYS A 826 24.81 0.85 19.66
C LYS A 826 23.51 1.67 19.60
N ILE A 827 22.40 1.09 19.15
CA ILE A 827 21.08 1.74 19.21
C ILE A 827 20.14 1.03 20.20
N THR A 828 19.32 1.78 20.92
CA THR A 828 18.30 1.25 21.83
C THR A 828 17.08 2.17 21.85
N ALA A 829 15.94 1.69 21.39
CA ALA A 829 14.64 2.38 21.43
C ALA A 829 13.73 1.77 22.50
N ASN A 830 13.34 2.58 23.49
CA ASN A 830 12.61 2.16 24.67
C ASN A 830 11.15 2.63 24.64
N GLY A 831 10.37 2.24 23.63
CA GLY A 831 8.94 2.56 23.58
C GLY A 831 8.13 1.84 24.67
N THR A 832 6.90 2.30 24.88
CA THR A 832 5.86 1.60 25.66
C THR A 832 4.58 1.43 24.84
N ALA A 833 3.59 0.68 25.35
CA ALA A 833 2.31 0.49 24.66
C ALA A 833 1.51 1.80 24.50
N GLU A 834 1.66 2.74 25.42
CA GLU A 834 1.05 4.08 25.39
C GLU A 834 1.90 5.11 24.65
N GLU A 835 3.24 4.90 24.61
CA GLU A 835 4.22 5.84 24.07
C GLU A 835 5.25 5.09 23.21
N SER A 836 4.80 4.52 22.09
CA SER A 836 5.67 3.87 21.10
C SER A 836 6.71 4.85 20.51
N VAL A 837 7.89 4.34 20.18
CA VAL A 837 8.85 5.05 19.32
C VAL A 837 8.43 4.87 17.86
N ALA A 838 8.64 5.85 16.98
CA ALA A 838 8.28 5.73 15.56
C ALA A 838 9.39 6.22 14.62
N PHE A 839 9.65 5.45 13.56
CA PHE A 839 10.48 5.79 12.41
C PHE A 839 9.60 5.79 11.16
N THR A 840 9.38 6.95 10.54
CA THR A 840 8.38 7.09 9.47
C THR A 840 8.73 8.20 8.46
N SER A 841 7.90 8.40 7.44
CA SER A 841 8.07 9.49 6.47
C SER A 841 7.71 10.86 7.08
N ILE A 842 8.28 11.95 6.55
CA ILE A 842 7.88 13.32 6.88
C ILE A 842 6.36 13.52 6.76
N PHE A 843 5.79 12.92 5.71
CA PHE A 843 4.38 12.90 5.32
C PHE A 843 3.44 12.04 6.20
N ASP A 844 3.94 11.31 7.22
CA ASP A 844 3.08 10.45 8.04
C ASP A 844 2.52 11.17 9.27
N ASP A 845 1.31 11.68 9.16
CA ASP A 845 0.62 12.40 10.25
C ASP A 845 0.25 11.51 11.44
N THR A 846 0.24 10.18 11.25
CA THR A 846 -0.11 9.20 12.29
C THR A 846 0.81 9.33 13.51
N TYR A 847 2.07 9.74 13.29
CA TYR A 847 3.07 9.93 14.33
C TYR A 847 3.66 11.34 14.23
N GLY A 848 3.52 12.13 15.30
CA GLY A 848 4.01 13.51 15.34
C GLY A 848 3.09 14.55 14.69
N GLY A 849 2.03 14.12 13.99
CA GLY A 849 1.11 15.02 13.28
C GLY A 849 1.69 15.57 11.97
N ASP A 850 0.89 16.43 11.33
CA ASP A 850 1.31 17.22 10.16
C ASP A 850 2.56 18.04 10.51
N THR A 851 3.70 17.54 10.03
CA THR A 851 5.04 18.09 10.29
C THR A 851 5.54 18.88 9.08
N ASN A 852 5.03 18.51 7.90
CA ASN A 852 5.24 19.16 6.62
C ASN A 852 4.34 20.40 6.42
N GLY A 853 3.27 20.56 7.20
CA GLY A 853 2.39 21.73 7.19
C GLY A 853 1.51 21.89 5.95
N ASP A 854 1.21 20.79 5.23
CA ASP A 854 0.40 20.82 4.00
C ASP A 854 -1.07 20.37 4.18
N GLY A 855 -1.46 20.04 5.41
CA GLY A 855 -2.79 19.57 5.79
C GLY A 855 -2.78 18.14 6.32
N ALA A 856 -3.92 17.65 6.76
CA ALA A 856 -4.01 16.27 7.26
C ALA A 856 -4.31 15.28 6.11
N CYS A 857 -3.41 14.31 5.95
CA CYS A 857 -3.51 13.24 4.97
C CYS A 857 -4.87 12.52 5.05
N GLY A 858 -5.56 12.46 3.90
CA GLY A 858 -6.86 11.81 3.75
C GLY A 858 -8.07 12.68 4.10
N THR A 859 -7.89 13.85 4.70
CA THR A 859 -8.94 14.89 4.82
C THR A 859 -8.70 16.09 3.90
N ASP A 860 -7.45 16.55 3.79
CA ASP A 860 -7.09 17.71 2.98
C ASP A 860 -6.56 17.28 1.61
N ALA A 861 -7.24 17.73 0.55
CA ALA A 861 -6.93 17.31 -0.83
C ALA A 861 -5.62 17.89 -1.40
N ALA A 862 -4.93 18.74 -0.65
CA ALA A 862 -3.61 19.27 -0.96
C ALA A 862 -2.48 18.56 -0.20
N ALA A 863 -2.80 17.79 0.85
CA ALA A 863 -1.82 17.18 1.73
C ALA A 863 -1.15 15.96 1.08
N GLN A 864 0.19 15.87 1.17
CA GLN A 864 0.90 14.72 0.63
C GLN A 864 0.83 13.55 1.62
N CYS A 865 0.01 12.54 1.31
CA CYS A 865 0.00 11.28 2.06
C CYS A 865 1.28 10.44 1.84
N PRO A 866 1.72 9.67 2.85
CA PRO A 866 2.96 8.89 2.79
C PRO A 866 2.80 7.63 1.92
N LEU A 867 3.79 7.34 1.08
CA LEU A 867 3.81 6.17 0.21
C LEU A 867 4.85 5.12 0.66
N PRO A 868 4.68 3.83 0.30
CA PRO A 868 5.73 2.83 0.48
C PRO A 868 7.03 3.23 -0.23
N GLY A 869 8.11 3.44 0.51
CA GLY A 869 9.43 3.76 -0.04
C GLY A 869 9.69 5.25 -0.24
N GLU A 870 9.11 6.14 0.57
CA GLU A 870 9.53 7.55 0.60
C GLU A 870 11.01 7.65 0.97
N TRP A 871 11.42 6.99 2.05
CA TRP A 871 12.79 6.92 2.54
C TRP A 871 13.43 5.55 2.29
N LYS A 872 14.77 5.48 2.40
CA LYS A 872 15.56 4.36 1.91
C LYS A 872 15.59 3.17 2.87
N ARG A 873 16.43 3.22 3.91
CA ARG A 873 16.55 2.15 4.92
C ARG A 873 17.17 2.62 6.23
N ILE A 874 16.85 1.93 7.31
CA ILE A 874 17.73 1.81 8.49
C ILE A 874 18.67 0.63 8.21
N HIS A 875 19.95 0.76 8.52
CA HIS A 875 20.95 -0.27 8.26
C HIS A 875 21.82 -0.47 9.49
N VAL A 876 21.66 -1.61 10.17
CA VAL A 876 22.56 -2.07 11.24
C VAL A 876 23.70 -2.83 10.59
N HIS A 877 24.91 -2.26 10.66
CA HIS A 877 26.13 -2.83 10.07
C HIS A 877 26.83 -3.76 11.07
N ALA A 878 27.68 -4.66 10.56
CA ALA A 878 28.41 -5.68 11.30
C ALA A 878 29.22 -5.15 12.50
N GLU A 879 29.69 -3.89 12.45
CA GLU A 879 30.42 -3.29 13.57
C GLU A 879 29.53 -2.86 14.75
N SER A 880 28.20 -2.91 14.61
CA SER A 880 27.28 -2.56 15.70
C SER A 880 27.35 -3.59 16.84
N PRO A 881 27.61 -3.17 18.09
CA PRO A 881 27.60 -4.06 19.25
C PRO A 881 26.17 -4.44 19.70
N GLY A 882 25.15 -4.08 18.92
CA GLY A 882 23.77 -4.54 19.06
C GLY A 882 22.72 -3.44 18.86
N ALA A 883 21.59 -3.85 18.29
CA ALA A 883 20.41 -3.01 18.10
C ALA A 883 19.20 -3.58 18.88
N ALA A 884 18.51 -2.75 19.66
CA ALA A 884 17.34 -3.17 20.42
C ALA A 884 16.18 -2.19 20.21
N PHE A 885 15.01 -2.70 19.86
CA PHE A 885 13.82 -1.92 19.59
C PHE A 885 12.62 -2.53 20.31
N THR A 886 12.06 -1.79 21.27
CA THR A 886 10.89 -2.20 22.06
C THR A 886 9.75 -1.23 21.80
N HIS A 887 8.54 -1.74 21.49
CA HIS A 887 7.37 -0.94 21.12
C HIS A 887 7.71 0.15 20.09
N THR A 888 8.31 -0.27 18.96
CA THR A 888 8.81 0.64 17.92
C THR A 888 8.09 0.41 16.60
N ALA A 889 7.52 1.47 16.03
CA ALA A 889 6.93 1.46 14.70
C ALA A 889 7.96 1.86 13.63
N PHE A 890 7.93 1.17 12.50
CA PHE A 890 8.72 1.42 11.30
C PHE A 890 7.78 1.44 10.10
N ARG A 891 7.72 2.56 9.36
CA ARG A 891 6.71 2.78 8.32
C ARG A 891 7.28 3.45 7.08
N TYR A 892 6.77 3.05 5.91
CA TYR A 892 6.99 3.74 4.61
C TYR A 892 8.43 3.76 4.05
N GLY A 893 9.34 2.92 4.56
CA GLY A 893 10.69 2.78 4.01
C GLY A 893 10.84 1.73 2.89
N GLY A 894 12.07 1.47 2.45
CA GLY A 894 12.43 0.37 1.54
C GLY A 894 12.77 0.74 0.09
N ARG A 895 13.11 2.00 -0.17
CA ARG A 895 13.44 2.53 -1.52
C ARG A 895 14.69 1.88 -2.14
N TRP A 896 14.77 1.87 -3.47
CA TRP A 896 15.81 1.15 -4.24
C TRP A 896 16.74 2.06 -5.04
N PHE A 897 18.04 1.72 -5.04
CA PHE A 897 19.05 2.25 -5.96
C PHE A 897 19.82 1.13 -6.67
N SER A 898 20.30 1.37 -7.89
CA SER A 898 21.06 0.39 -8.68
C SER A 898 22.47 0.13 -8.14
N GLY A 899 22.78 -1.11 -7.75
CA GLY A 899 24.12 -1.51 -7.28
C GLY A 899 24.25 -1.64 -5.75
N GLN A 900 23.15 -1.95 -5.08
CA GLN A 900 23.08 -2.39 -3.69
C GLN A 900 22.13 -3.59 -3.63
N ASP A 901 22.44 -4.59 -2.82
CA ASP A 901 21.74 -5.88 -2.88
C ASP A 901 20.41 -5.91 -2.10
N PHE A 902 20.28 -5.09 -1.05
CA PHE A 902 19.16 -5.18 -0.11
C PHE A 902 18.10 -4.08 -0.28
N ARG A 903 16.88 -4.52 -0.62
CA ARG A 903 15.65 -3.71 -0.74
C ARG A 903 14.81 -3.85 0.52
N THR A 904 15.06 -3.04 1.54
CA THR A 904 14.41 -3.24 2.84
C THR A 904 14.24 -1.92 3.58
N MET A 905 13.17 -1.82 4.37
CA MET A 905 12.97 -0.73 5.32
C MET A 905 13.99 -0.80 6.47
N ILE A 906 14.37 -2.02 6.90
CA ILE A 906 15.47 -2.26 7.86
C ILE A 906 16.37 -3.40 7.37
N ALA A 907 17.67 -3.14 7.28
CA ALA A 907 18.72 -4.15 7.06
C ALA A 907 19.47 -4.41 8.38
N VAL A 908 19.78 -5.68 8.65
CA VAL A 908 20.70 -6.12 9.71
C VAL A 908 21.71 -7.10 9.11
N GLU A 909 22.99 -6.78 9.18
CA GLU A 909 24.08 -7.56 8.58
C GLU A 909 25.11 -7.92 9.66
N GLU A 910 25.32 -9.21 9.91
CA GLU A 910 26.30 -9.77 10.88
C GLU A 910 26.24 -9.18 12.32
N ALA A 911 25.10 -8.63 12.77
CA ALA A 911 24.99 -7.88 14.02
C ALA A 911 23.75 -8.26 14.85
N PRO A 912 23.87 -8.48 16.18
CA PRO A 912 22.76 -8.96 17.00
C PRO A 912 21.64 -7.91 17.13
N ALA A 913 20.42 -8.31 16.79
CA ALA A 913 19.26 -7.43 16.80
C ALA A 913 18.03 -8.05 17.49
N VAL A 914 17.35 -7.24 18.30
CA VAL A 914 16.14 -7.64 19.04
C VAL A 914 15.00 -6.66 18.74
N PHE A 915 13.88 -7.20 18.26
CA PHE A 915 12.64 -6.46 18.01
C PHE A 915 11.52 -7.06 18.86
N ASP A 916 11.04 -6.32 19.85
CA ASP A 916 9.96 -6.75 20.73
C ASP A 916 8.78 -5.76 20.70
N HIS A 917 7.57 -6.26 20.47
CA HIS A 917 6.38 -5.44 20.22
C HIS A 917 6.57 -4.42 19.07
N GLY A 918 7.37 -4.78 18.06
CA GLY A 918 7.61 -3.95 16.88
C GLY A 918 6.40 -3.89 15.94
N MET A 919 6.26 -2.81 15.18
CA MET A 919 5.20 -2.62 14.19
C MET A 919 5.83 -2.22 12.84
N PHE A 920 5.71 -3.07 11.82
CA PHE A 920 6.37 -2.91 10.52
C PHE A 920 5.31 -2.77 9.43
N GLU A 921 5.13 -1.57 8.87
CA GLU A 921 4.01 -1.29 7.96
C GLU A 921 4.42 -0.60 6.66
N TYR A 922 3.73 -0.95 5.59
CA TYR A 922 3.80 -0.24 4.30
C TYR A 922 5.23 -0.10 3.72
N SER A 923 6.10 -1.11 3.91
CA SER A 923 7.39 -1.12 3.22
C SER A 923 7.21 -1.25 1.71
N PHE A 924 8.07 -0.59 0.92
CA PHE A 924 8.07 -0.74 -0.53
C PHE A 924 8.46 -2.15 -0.95
N ASN A 925 9.44 -2.73 -0.25
CA ASN A 925 9.93 -4.08 -0.46
C ASN A 925 9.98 -4.79 0.92
N HIS A 926 11.08 -5.40 1.36
CA HIS A 926 11.09 -6.07 2.67
C HIS A 926 10.82 -5.11 3.85
N GLY A 927 10.09 -5.56 4.86
CA GLY A 927 9.85 -4.80 6.10
C GLY A 927 11.04 -4.87 7.04
N LEU A 928 11.56 -6.07 7.25
CA LEU A 928 12.84 -6.35 7.90
C LEU A 928 13.60 -7.41 7.08
N TYR A 929 14.89 -7.18 6.88
CA TYR A 929 15.84 -8.11 6.26
C TYR A 929 17.01 -8.31 7.21
N SER A 930 17.39 -9.56 7.45
CA SER A 930 18.61 -9.89 8.19
C SER A 930 19.44 -10.95 7.49
N ILE A 931 20.77 -10.83 7.54
CA ILE A 931 21.72 -11.83 7.04
C ILE A 931 22.80 -12.17 8.06
N ASP A 932 23.16 -13.46 8.15
CA ASP A 932 24.22 -14.00 9.00
C ASP A 932 24.14 -13.50 10.46
N THR A 933 22.91 -13.45 10.99
CA THR A 933 22.55 -12.74 12.23
C THR A 933 21.73 -13.60 13.19
N ASP A 934 22.05 -13.52 14.49
CA ASP A 934 21.17 -14.01 15.57
C ASP A 934 20.06 -12.96 15.84
N LEU A 935 18.97 -13.08 15.09
CA LEU A 935 17.81 -12.18 15.15
C LEU A 935 16.77 -12.70 16.14
N GLU A 936 16.34 -11.89 17.12
CA GLU A 936 15.11 -12.12 17.88
C GLU A 936 13.99 -11.17 17.45
N VAL A 937 12.83 -11.73 17.12
CA VAL A 937 11.57 -11.01 16.86
C VAL A 937 10.47 -11.62 17.74
N SER A 938 9.90 -10.83 18.65
CA SER A 938 8.76 -11.26 19.46
C SER A 938 7.62 -10.25 19.60
N ASN A 939 6.41 -10.76 19.83
CA ASN A 939 5.19 -9.99 20.07
C ASN A 939 4.89 -8.92 18.99
N SER A 940 5.50 -9.04 17.80
CA SER A 940 5.58 -7.97 16.80
C SER A 940 4.49 -8.12 15.74
N THR A 941 4.20 -7.06 15.00
CA THR A 941 3.22 -7.05 13.91
C THR A 941 3.86 -6.57 12.61
N PHE A 942 3.81 -7.40 11.58
CA PHE A 942 4.22 -7.07 10.22
C PHE A 942 2.97 -7.00 9.34
N ARG A 943 2.61 -5.83 8.81
CA ARG A 943 1.40 -5.72 7.99
C ARG A 943 1.43 -4.79 6.79
N TYR A 944 0.63 -5.13 5.78
CA TYR A 944 0.51 -4.40 4.51
C TYR A 944 1.83 -4.23 3.73
N ASN A 945 2.86 -5.02 4.04
CA ASN A 945 4.14 -5.03 3.34
C ASN A 945 3.99 -5.84 2.05
N ASN A 946 3.43 -5.22 1.01
CA ASN A 946 3.05 -5.91 -0.23
C ASN A 946 3.26 -5.09 -1.52
N ALA A 947 3.80 -3.87 -1.44
CA ALA A 947 3.83 -2.92 -2.57
C ALA A 947 4.61 -3.43 -3.80
N ALA A 948 5.77 -4.06 -3.60
CA ALA A 948 6.56 -4.71 -4.65
C ALA A 948 6.39 -6.25 -4.71
N GLY A 949 5.41 -6.82 -3.98
CA GLY A 949 5.27 -8.27 -3.84
C GLY A 949 6.42 -8.93 -3.06
N ALA A 950 6.89 -8.29 -1.99
CA ALA A 950 8.05 -8.71 -1.20
C ALA A 950 7.65 -9.22 0.19
N ASP A 951 8.55 -9.97 0.82
CA ASP A 951 8.35 -10.61 2.12
C ASP A 951 8.36 -9.60 3.27
N ALA A 952 7.48 -9.76 4.26
CA ALA A 952 7.43 -8.83 5.39
C ALA A 952 8.66 -8.92 6.29
N LEU A 953 9.11 -10.16 6.55
CA LEU A 953 10.38 -10.50 7.18
C LEU A 953 11.14 -11.51 6.30
N LEU A 954 12.40 -11.20 5.96
CA LEU A 954 13.31 -12.12 5.29
C LEU A 954 14.55 -12.36 6.18
N VAL A 955 14.83 -13.63 6.50
CA VAL A 955 16.06 -14.04 7.18
C VAL A 955 16.91 -14.93 6.26
N ALA A 956 18.15 -14.51 6.01
CA ALA A 956 19.16 -15.26 5.31
C ALA A 956 20.23 -15.79 6.30
N HIS A 957 20.39 -17.10 6.38
CA HIS A 957 21.31 -17.77 7.32
C HIS A 957 21.07 -17.40 8.80
N GLY A 958 22.04 -17.66 9.67
CA GLY A 958 21.95 -17.38 11.11
C GLY A 958 21.03 -18.34 11.88
N THR A 959 20.71 -17.98 13.14
CA THR A 959 19.84 -18.79 14.03
C THR A 959 18.66 -17.98 14.60
N PRO A 960 17.67 -17.59 13.77
CA PRO A 960 16.58 -16.71 14.19
C PRO A 960 15.65 -17.30 15.25
N ILE A 961 15.13 -16.43 16.13
CA ILE A 961 14.03 -16.69 17.06
C ILE A 961 12.88 -15.76 16.69
N ILE A 962 11.85 -16.30 16.02
CA ILE A 962 10.67 -15.55 15.55
C ILE A 962 9.45 -16.14 16.22
N ARG A 963 8.89 -15.43 17.19
CA ARG A 963 7.86 -16.01 18.06
C ARG A 963 6.73 -15.07 18.43
N ASP A 964 5.57 -15.67 18.69
CA ASP A 964 4.44 -15.01 19.33
C ASP A 964 3.96 -13.74 18.56
N SER A 965 4.20 -13.66 17.24
CA SER A 965 4.06 -12.45 16.40
C SER A 965 2.98 -12.59 15.30
N LEU A 966 2.48 -11.46 14.79
CA LEU A 966 1.43 -11.37 13.77
C LEU A 966 1.99 -10.91 12.41
N PHE A 967 1.60 -11.61 11.34
CA PHE A 967 1.90 -11.27 9.95
C PHE A 967 0.57 -11.12 9.20
N ASP A 968 0.20 -9.90 8.80
CA ASP A 968 -1.14 -9.57 8.28
C ASP A 968 -1.12 -8.85 6.91
N HIS A 969 -1.85 -9.35 5.91
CA HIS A 969 -1.99 -8.72 4.58
C HIS A 969 -0.66 -8.42 3.82
N ASN A 970 0.40 -9.20 4.05
CA ASN A 970 1.68 -9.08 3.31
C ASN A 970 1.68 -9.92 2.02
N ALA A 971 2.74 -9.89 1.22
CA ALA A 971 2.89 -10.86 0.12
C ALA A 971 3.30 -12.23 0.71
N THR A 972 4.53 -12.34 1.18
CA THR A 972 4.97 -13.43 2.07
C THR A 972 4.99 -12.90 3.50
N GLY A 973 4.49 -13.66 4.47
CA GLY A 973 4.63 -13.30 5.89
C GLY A 973 6.10 -13.37 6.32
N LEU A 974 6.67 -14.57 6.25
CA LEU A 974 8.07 -14.86 6.59
C LEU A 974 8.75 -15.61 5.45
N MET A 975 9.97 -15.19 5.08
CA MET A 975 10.87 -15.91 4.18
C MET A 975 12.15 -16.30 4.92
N LEU A 976 12.48 -17.60 4.95
CA LEU A 976 13.74 -18.14 5.45
C LEU A 976 14.58 -18.70 4.30
N SER A 977 15.85 -18.32 4.24
CA SER A 977 16.80 -18.83 3.23
C SER A 977 18.10 -19.29 3.88
N GLY A 978 18.42 -20.59 3.79
CA GLY A 978 19.68 -21.16 4.27
C GLY A 978 19.93 -21.06 5.78
N THR A 979 18.90 -20.96 6.63
CA THR A 979 19.08 -20.87 8.10
C THR A 979 19.60 -22.19 8.69
N GLU A 980 20.67 -22.15 9.49
CA GLU A 980 21.32 -23.37 10.02
C GLU A 980 20.51 -24.02 11.17
N ALA A 981 19.77 -23.20 11.91
CA ALA A 981 18.85 -23.58 12.98
C ALA A 981 17.87 -22.41 13.26
N GLY A 982 16.98 -22.55 14.24
CA GLY A 982 16.13 -21.46 14.72
C GLY A 982 14.85 -21.94 15.39
N GLU A 983 14.03 -21.00 15.87
CA GLU A 983 12.68 -21.25 16.39
C GLU A 983 11.68 -20.32 15.68
N VAL A 984 10.65 -20.91 15.04
CA VAL A 984 9.49 -20.19 14.50
C VAL A 984 8.23 -20.72 15.19
N ARG A 985 7.81 -20.07 16.28
CA ARG A 985 6.76 -20.61 17.17
C ARG A 985 5.65 -19.63 17.50
N GLY A 986 4.40 -20.08 17.43
CA GLY A 986 3.24 -19.34 17.96
C GLY A 986 2.86 -18.12 17.14
N ASN A 987 3.38 -17.97 15.92
CA ASN A 987 3.10 -16.84 15.05
C ASN A 987 1.76 -17.03 14.32
N THR A 988 1.09 -15.93 14.00
CA THR A 988 -0.21 -15.92 13.30
C THR A 988 -0.07 -15.23 11.95
N PHE A 989 -0.54 -15.86 10.88
CA PHE A 989 -0.42 -15.40 9.49
C PHE A 989 -1.81 -15.20 8.88
N THR A 990 -2.27 -13.96 8.77
CA THR A 990 -3.60 -13.60 8.25
C THR A 990 -3.54 -12.88 6.89
N GLU A 991 -4.33 -13.33 5.92
CA GLU A 991 -4.50 -12.70 4.59
C GLU A 991 -3.18 -12.40 3.82
N ASN A 992 -2.11 -13.16 4.09
CA ASN A 992 -0.89 -13.13 3.29
C ASN A 992 -1.07 -14.02 2.05
N THR A 993 -0.41 -13.69 0.93
CA THR A 993 -0.40 -14.57 -0.25
C THR A 993 0.29 -15.91 0.06
N GLN A 994 1.30 -15.89 0.93
CA GLN A 994 1.98 -17.06 1.49
C GLN A 994 2.26 -16.81 2.98
N ALA A 995 2.02 -17.80 3.84
CA ALA A 995 2.33 -17.67 5.27
C ALA A 995 3.85 -17.67 5.52
N ILE A 996 4.52 -18.80 5.23
CA ILE A 996 5.97 -18.96 5.40
C ILE A 996 6.56 -19.59 4.13
N ASP A 997 7.60 -19.00 3.55
CA ASP A 997 8.51 -19.69 2.61
C ASP A 997 9.83 -20.04 3.33
N SER A 998 10.36 -21.24 3.06
CA SER A 998 11.47 -21.85 3.77
C SER A 998 12.37 -22.60 2.80
N HIS A 999 13.21 -21.84 2.10
CA HIS A 999 14.23 -22.31 1.19
C HIS A 999 15.47 -22.82 1.95
N GLU A 1000 15.81 -24.09 1.79
CA GLU A 1000 17.05 -24.73 2.33
C GLU A 1000 17.34 -24.43 3.81
N SER A 1001 16.29 -24.28 4.63
CA SER A 1001 16.33 -23.73 6.00
C SER A 1001 15.90 -24.75 7.06
N PHE A 1002 16.63 -24.81 8.18
CA PHE A 1002 16.51 -25.86 9.21
C PHE A 1002 15.92 -25.36 10.55
N ALA A 1003 15.12 -24.28 10.52
CA ALA A 1003 14.42 -23.77 11.69
C ALA A 1003 13.34 -24.73 12.22
N ALA A 1004 13.16 -24.77 13.54
CA ALA A 1004 12.12 -25.57 14.19
C ALA A 1004 10.78 -24.81 14.25
N PHE A 1005 9.75 -25.36 13.63
CA PHE A 1005 8.40 -24.79 13.60
C PHE A 1005 7.52 -25.41 14.69
N SER A 1006 6.71 -24.62 15.41
CA SER A 1006 5.65 -25.18 16.27
C SER A 1006 4.49 -24.22 16.57
N GLY A 1007 3.26 -24.75 16.62
CA GLY A 1007 2.07 -24.00 17.08
C GLY A 1007 1.76 -22.68 16.36
N ASN A 1008 2.25 -22.48 15.14
CA ASN A 1008 1.88 -21.35 14.30
C ASN A 1008 0.45 -21.54 13.77
N GLN A 1009 -0.17 -20.47 13.26
CA GLN A 1009 -1.53 -20.49 12.72
C GLN A 1009 -1.59 -19.66 11.43
N SER A 1010 -2.35 -20.10 10.43
CA SER A 1010 -2.51 -19.36 9.17
C SER A 1010 -3.95 -19.40 8.65
N SER A 1011 -4.40 -18.31 8.04
CA SER A 1011 -5.73 -18.21 7.40
C SER A 1011 -5.80 -17.07 6.39
N GLY A 1012 -6.47 -17.29 5.27
CA GLY A 1012 -6.74 -16.29 4.24
C GLY A 1012 -6.82 -16.93 2.86
N ALA A 1013 -7.00 -16.12 1.82
CA ALA A 1013 -7.09 -16.58 0.43
C ALA A 1013 -5.72 -16.88 -0.24
N GLY A 1014 -4.72 -17.24 0.55
CA GLY A 1014 -3.35 -17.57 0.12
C GLY A 1014 -2.89 -18.92 0.66
N VAL A 1015 -1.62 -19.26 0.43
CA VAL A 1015 -1.08 -20.57 0.86
C VAL A 1015 -0.84 -20.57 2.36
N ASN A 1016 -1.72 -21.28 3.07
CA ASN A 1016 -1.81 -21.37 4.53
C ASN A 1016 -0.89 -22.49 5.08
N GLY A 1017 0.42 -22.40 4.79
CA GLY A 1017 1.40 -23.42 5.19
C GLY A 1017 2.86 -22.96 5.12
N ILE A 1018 3.77 -23.88 5.45
CA ILE A 1018 5.23 -23.71 5.36
C ILE A 1018 5.69 -24.25 4.01
N LEU A 1019 5.98 -23.37 3.06
CA LEU A 1019 6.49 -23.76 1.75
C LEU A 1019 7.94 -24.26 1.89
N LEU A 1020 8.25 -25.39 1.23
CA LEU A 1020 9.55 -26.05 1.29
C LEU A 1020 10.17 -26.13 -0.11
N SER A 1021 11.38 -25.60 -0.26
CA SER A 1021 12.10 -25.52 -1.53
C SER A 1021 13.61 -25.79 -1.39
N GLY A 1022 14.25 -26.18 -2.49
CA GLY A 1022 15.68 -26.48 -2.58
C GLY A 1022 16.09 -27.90 -2.14
N ILE A 1023 17.34 -28.03 -1.67
CA ILE A 1023 17.97 -29.27 -1.23
C ILE A 1023 18.24 -29.22 0.28
N LEU A 1024 17.73 -30.21 1.01
CA LEU A 1024 18.03 -30.44 2.42
C LEU A 1024 19.41 -31.09 2.55
N ASN A 1025 20.44 -30.25 2.67
CA ASN A 1025 21.84 -30.61 2.93
C ASN A 1025 22.15 -30.63 4.45
N GLY A 1026 21.20 -31.11 5.25
CA GLY A 1026 21.23 -31.09 6.71
C GLY A 1026 20.16 -32.03 7.27
N ASP A 1027 20.32 -32.44 8.53
CA ASP A 1027 19.35 -33.31 9.20
C ASP A 1027 18.10 -32.51 9.58
N TYR A 1028 16.93 -32.98 9.16
CA TYR A 1028 15.67 -32.25 9.30
C TYR A 1028 14.66 -33.04 10.15
N VAL A 1029 14.09 -32.39 11.17
CA VAL A 1029 13.00 -32.95 11.99
C VAL A 1029 11.70 -32.17 11.74
N PHE A 1030 10.83 -32.72 10.92
CA PHE A 1030 9.45 -32.27 10.77
C PHE A 1030 8.65 -32.67 12.00
N SER A 1031 8.03 -31.69 12.65
CA SER A 1031 7.18 -31.85 13.84
C SER A 1031 5.90 -31.02 13.65
N ASP A 1032 4.99 -30.98 14.64
CA ASP A 1032 3.75 -30.22 14.51
C ASP A 1032 4.00 -28.70 14.53
N GLY A 1033 4.20 -28.14 13.33
CA GLY A 1033 4.36 -26.71 13.07
C GLY A 1033 3.13 -25.85 13.42
N GLY A 1034 1.98 -26.47 13.71
CA GLY A 1034 0.65 -25.86 13.84
C GLY A 1034 -0.06 -25.62 12.50
N ILE A 1035 0.70 -25.64 11.39
CA ILE A 1035 0.23 -25.49 10.00
C ILE A 1035 0.96 -26.51 9.10
N PRO A 1036 0.38 -26.92 7.95
CA PRO A 1036 0.98 -27.94 7.09
C PRO A 1036 2.28 -27.49 6.41
N TYR A 1037 3.15 -28.44 6.12
CA TYR A 1037 4.28 -28.24 5.21
C TYR A 1037 3.83 -28.41 3.75
N VAL A 1038 4.37 -27.61 2.82
CA VAL A 1038 3.94 -27.57 1.41
C VAL A 1038 5.14 -27.62 0.46
N VAL A 1039 5.31 -28.69 -0.30
CA VAL A 1039 6.28 -28.71 -1.41
C VAL A 1039 5.61 -28.11 -2.65
N GLN A 1040 5.89 -26.83 -2.92
CA GLN A 1040 5.31 -26.11 -4.06
C GLN A 1040 6.27 -26.10 -5.27
N ASP A 1041 5.73 -26.42 -6.44
CA ASP A 1041 6.33 -26.25 -7.77
C ASP A 1041 7.81 -26.65 -7.95
N GLY A 1042 8.18 -27.83 -7.44
CA GLY A 1042 9.53 -28.36 -7.62
C GLY A 1042 9.68 -29.81 -7.21
N THR A 1043 10.87 -30.21 -6.79
CA THR A 1043 11.09 -31.49 -6.13
C THR A 1043 12.02 -31.26 -4.97
N LEU A 1044 11.50 -31.36 -3.74
CA LEU A 1044 12.31 -31.30 -2.53
C LEU A 1044 13.28 -32.47 -2.56
N ARG A 1045 14.54 -32.26 -2.18
CA ARG A 1045 15.57 -33.30 -2.18
C ARG A 1045 16.25 -33.39 -0.82
N LEU A 1046 16.19 -34.56 -0.17
CA LEU A 1046 17.13 -34.90 0.89
C LEU A 1046 18.44 -35.38 0.26
N ALA A 1047 19.56 -34.79 0.65
CA ALA A 1047 20.89 -35.16 0.16
C ALA A 1047 21.43 -36.45 0.82
N ASP A 1048 22.44 -37.05 0.18
CA ASP A 1048 23.18 -38.21 0.71
C ASP A 1048 23.86 -37.87 2.05
N GLY A 1049 23.90 -38.83 2.97
CA GLY A 1049 24.47 -38.67 4.31
C GLY A 1049 23.62 -37.89 5.33
N HIS A 1050 22.41 -37.46 4.98
CA HIS A 1050 21.51 -36.70 5.85
C HIS A 1050 20.22 -37.44 6.21
N VAL A 1051 19.58 -37.03 7.31
CA VAL A 1051 18.37 -37.66 7.86
C VAL A 1051 17.13 -36.77 7.65
N PHE A 1052 16.11 -37.30 6.98
CA PHE A 1052 14.74 -36.79 7.04
C PHE A 1052 13.98 -37.53 8.14
N ARG A 1053 13.42 -36.80 9.12
CA ARG A 1053 12.58 -37.35 10.18
C ARG A 1053 11.24 -36.65 10.22
N ALA A 1054 10.13 -37.39 10.20
CA ALA A 1054 8.79 -36.85 10.41
C ALA A 1054 8.10 -37.52 11.60
N GLU A 1055 7.63 -36.71 12.55
CA GLU A 1055 7.00 -37.15 13.79
C GLU A 1055 5.46 -37.21 13.66
N ALA A 1056 4.81 -37.98 14.54
CA ALA A 1056 3.37 -38.24 14.49
C ALA A 1056 2.51 -36.96 14.42
N GLY A 1057 1.56 -36.93 13.48
CA GLY A 1057 0.67 -35.78 13.22
C GLY A 1057 1.16 -34.82 12.13
N VAL A 1058 2.41 -34.93 11.66
CA VAL A 1058 2.93 -34.10 10.55
C VAL A 1058 2.11 -34.30 9.27
N VAL A 1059 1.70 -33.17 8.65
CA VAL A 1059 1.06 -33.13 7.33
C VAL A 1059 1.99 -32.45 6.33
N ILE A 1060 2.31 -33.17 5.25
CA ILE A 1060 3.10 -32.69 4.12
C ILE A 1060 2.22 -32.76 2.86
N LYS A 1061 1.93 -31.58 2.32
CA LYS A 1061 1.16 -31.37 1.10
C LYS A 1061 2.07 -31.09 -0.09
N PHE A 1062 1.64 -31.49 -1.28
CA PHE A 1062 2.35 -31.27 -2.54
C PHE A 1062 1.47 -30.46 -3.51
N GLY A 1063 1.99 -29.32 -3.97
CA GLY A 1063 1.27 -28.31 -4.76
C GLY A 1063 0.75 -28.80 -6.11
N THR A 1064 1.64 -29.25 -6.99
CA THR A 1064 1.32 -29.53 -8.40
C THR A 1064 1.90 -30.85 -8.91
N ARG A 1065 1.63 -31.21 -10.16
CA ARG A 1065 2.18 -32.43 -10.79
C ARG A 1065 3.71 -32.41 -10.97
N ALA A 1066 4.37 -31.29 -10.68
CA ALA A 1066 5.82 -31.22 -10.50
C ALA A 1066 6.24 -31.58 -9.07
N SER A 1067 5.52 -31.07 -8.06
CA SER A 1067 5.75 -31.29 -6.62
C SER A 1067 5.93 -32.75 -6.23
N GLY A 1068 7.13 -33.09 -5.76
CA GLY A 1068 7.48 -34.41 -5.26
C GLY A 1068 8.68 -34.38 -4.31
N LEU A 1069 9.12 -35.55 -3.87
CA LEU A 1069 10.26 -35.72 -2.96
C LEU A 1069 11.26 -36.73 -3.52
N VAL A 1070 12.56 -36.40 -3.46
CA VAL A 1070 13.65 -37.35 -3.70
C VAL A 1070 14.47 -37.54 -2.43
N VAL A 1071 14.75 -38.79 -2.10
CA VAL A 1071 15.52 -39.20 -0.91
C VAL A 1071 16.83 -39.83 -1.35
N ASP A 1072 17.96 -39.14 -1.17
CA ASP A 1072 19.30 -39.73 -1.34
C ASP A 1072 19.92 -40.21 -0.01
N GLY A 1073 19.39 -39.76 1.14
CA GLY A 1073 19.85 -40.07 2.51
C GLY A 1073 18.95 -41.05 3.27
N GLU A 1074 18.83 -40.90 4.60
CA GLU A 1074 17.95 -41.72 5.46
C GLU A 1074 16.55 -41.10 5.62
N PHE A 1075 15.49 -41.91 5.60
CA PHE A 1075 14.10 -41.44 5.75
C PHE A 1075 13.38 -42.21 6.87
N HIS A 1076 13.00 -41.48 7.92
CA HIS A 1076 12.38 -42.02 9.14
C HIS A 1076 11.04 -41.35 9.41
N VAL A 1077 9.94 -42.05 9.11
CA VAL A 1077 8.58 -41.62 9.43
C VAL A 1077 8.09 -42.38 10.66
N ALA A 1078 7.66 -41.64 11.69
CA ALA A 1078 7.26 -42.16 12.98
C ALA A 1078 5.84 -41.71 13.37
N GLY A 1079 4.87 -42.01 12.50
CA GLY A 1079 3.45 -41.80 12.74
C GLY A 1079 2.80 -42.88 13.60
N THR A 1080 1.51 -42.69 13.90
CA THR A 1080 0.68 -43.62 14.68
C THR A 1080 -0.72 -43.76 14.06
N PRO A 1081 -1.49 -44.82 14.36
CA PRO A 1081 -2.87 -44.95 13.86
C PRO A 1081 -3.80 -43.79 14.29
N GLU A 1082 -3.55 -43.19 15.45
CA GLU A 1082 -4.31 -42.05 15.99
C GLU A 1082 -3.81 -40.69 15.47
N ALA A 1083 -2.53 -40.59 15.10
CA ALA A 1083 -1.90 -39.41 14.52
C ALA A 1083 -0.87 -39.85 13.46
N PRO A 1084 -1.31 -40.13 12.22
CA PRO A 1084 -0.43 -40.57 11.14
C PRO A 1084 0.45 -39.41 10.65
N VAL A 1085 1.50 -39.74 9.89
CA VAL A 1085 2.21 -38.75 9.06
C VAL A 1085 1.62 -38.79 7.66
N VAL A 1086 1.09 -37.66 7.19
CA VAL A 1086 0.29 -37.59 5.97
C VAL A 1086 1.08 -36.98 4.82
N PHE A 1087 1.15 -37.68 3.69
CA PHE A 1087 1.72 -37.21 2.42
C PHE A 1087 0.58 -37.14 1.39
N THR A 1088 0.17 -35.93 1.01
CA THR A 1088 -1.05 -35.74 0.19
C THR A 1088 -0.98 -34.53 -0.76
N ALA A 1089 -2.02 -34.32 -1.56
CA ALA A 1089 -2.16 -33.16 -2.44
C ALA A 1089 -2.45 -31.87 -1.65
N LEU A 1090 -2.13 -30.70 -2.21
CA LEU A 1090 -2.48 -29.41 -1.59
C LEU A 1090 -3.99 -29.28 -1.31
N ALA A 1091 -4.80 -29.59 -2.33
CA ALA A 1091 -6.26 -29.61 -2.29
C ALA A 1091 -6.87 -30.86 -1.60
N ASP A 1092 -6.23 -31.42 -0.57
CA ASP A 1092 -6.79 -32.50 0.28
C ASP A 1092 -7.03 -31.98 1.69
N ASP A 1093 -8.17 -31.35 1.92
CA ASP A 1093 -8.47 -30.63 3.17
C ASP A 1093 -8.93 -31.56 4.31
N GLU A 1094 -9.02 -32.87 4.06
CA GLU A 1094 -9.23 -33.90 5.09
C GLU A 1094 -8.09 -33.89 6.14
N TYR A 1095 -6.89 -33.44 5.74
CA TYR A 1095 -5.71 -33.33 6.58
C TYR A 1095 -5.06 -31.95 6.43
N GLY A 1096 -4.81 -31.26 7.55
CA GLY A 1096 -4.24 -29.90 7.53
C GLY A 1096 -5.22 -28.78 7.15
N GLY A 1097 -6.45 -29.10 6.73
CA GLY A 1097 -7.47 -28.11 6.34
C GLY A 1097 -7.15 -27.38 5.03
N ASP A 1098 -7.91 -26.33 4.76
CA ASP A 1098 -7.80 -25.45 3.57
C ASP A 1098 -6.44 -24.75 3.51
N THR A 1099 -5.49 -25.43 2.87
CA THR A 1099 -4.09 -25.01 2.78
C THR A 1099 -3.84 -24.13 1.54
N SER A 1100 -4.72 -24.19 0.55
CA SER A 1100 -4.65 -23.40 -0.69
C SER A 1100 -5.39 -22.06 -0.63
N GLY A 1101 -6.31 -21.87 0.33
CA GLY A 1101 -7.11 -20.67 0.49
C GLY A 1101 -8.29 -20.57 -0.49
N ASP A 1102 -8.64 -21.66 -1.18
CA ASP A 1102 -9.68 -21.73 -2.21
C ASP A 1102 -11.03 -22.29 -1.71
N GLY A 1103 -11.15 -22.54 -0.40
CA GLY A 1103 -12.32 -23.15 0.22
C GLY A 1103 -12.22 -24.68 0.29
N VAL A 1104 -13.27 -25.34 0.78
CA VAL A 1104 -13.22 -26.80 1.03
C VAL A 1104 -13.13 -27.59 -0.28
N THR A 1105 -11.95 -28.13 -0.54
CA THR A 1105 -11.60 -29.00 -1.67
C THR A 1105 -11.43 -30.47 -1.24
N ALA A 1106 -11.15 -31.35 -2.21
CA ALA A 1106 -10.85 -32.75 -1.97
C ALA A 1106 -9.87 -33.31 -3.02
N GLY A 1107 -8.92 -34.13 -2.57
CA GLY A 1107 -7.84 -34.61 -3.41
C GLY A 1107 -8.30 -35.56 -4.53
N SER A 1108 -7.49 -35.68 -5.59
CA SER A 1108 -7.73 -36.62 -6.70
C SER A 1108 -6.45 -37.28 -7.20
N SER A 1109 -6.58 -38.48 -7.77
CA SER A 1109 -5.46 -39.38 -8.06
C SER A 1109 -4.43 -38.79 -9.04
N GLY A 1110 -3.22 -38.55 -8.54
CA GLY A 1110 -2.11 -37.97 -9.28
C GLY A 1110 -2.24 -36.46 -9.48
N LEU A 1111 -2.63 -35.72 -8.44
CA LEU A 1111 -2.46 -34.27 -8.37
C LEU A 1111 -1.00 -33.87 -8.18
N TRP A 1112 -0.23 -34.64 -7.38
CA TRP A 1112 1.20 -34.44 -7.17
C TRP A 1112 2.06 -35.55 -7.77
N ASN A 1113 3.37 -35.30 -7.89
CA ASN A 1113 4.32 -36.09 -8.68
C ASN A 1113 4.53 -37.51 -8.12
N ALA A 1114 5.51 -37.69 -7.22
CA ALA A 1114 5.85 -38.94 -6.55
C ALA A 1114 6.89 -38.69 -5.43
N MET A 1115 7.09 -39.70 -4.57
CA MET A 1115 8.27 -39.87 -3.72
C MET A 1115 9.19 -40.93 -4.33
N ALA A 1116 10.49 -40.67 -4.42
CA ALA A 1116 11.45 -41.59 -5.03
C ALA A 1116 12.78 -41.64 -4.25
N PHE A 1117 13.19 -42.85 -3.88
CA PHE A 1117 14.46 -43.10 -3.19
C PHE A 1117 15.57 -43.38 -4.19
N GLY A 1118 16.71 -42.72 -4.01
CA GLY A 1118 17.93 -42.91 -4.78
C GLY A 1118 18.71 -44.15 -4.30
N PRO A 1119 19.59 -44.72 -5.14
CA PRO A 1119 20.38 -45.92 -4.81
C PRO A 1119 21.51 -45.66 -3.79
N THR A 1120 21.59 -44.46 -3.22
CA THR A 1120 22.47 -44.08 -2.10
C THR A 1120 21.75 -44.06 -0.75
N SER A 1121 20.40 -44.11 -0.75
CA SER A 1121 19.62 -43.91 0.48
C SER A 1121 19.93 -44.95 1.57
N GLY A 1122 19.95 -44.48 2.81
CA GLY A 1122 20.30 -45.28 3.98
C GLY A 1122 19.14 -46.13 4.50
N ASP A 1123 19.39 -46.90 5.55
CA ASP A 1123 18.40 -47.76 6.21
C ASP A 1123 17.18 -46.93 6.63
N SER A 1124 16.05 -47.12 5.91
CA SER A 1124 14.87 -46.24 6.01
C SER A 1124 13.64 -46.98 6.55
N VAL A 1125 12.80 -46.25 7.29
CA VAL A 1125 11.64 -46.79 8.00
C VAL A 1125 10.43 -45.87 7.81
N ILE A 1126 9.33 -46.45 7.33
CA ILE A 1126 8.03 -45.78 7.17
C ILE A 1126 7.04 -46.44 8.11
N SER A 1127 6.87 -45.89 9.31
CA SER A 1127 5.91 -46.36 10.32
C SER A 1127 4.74 -45.37 10.46
N GLY A 1128 3.50 -45.86 10.40
CA GLY A 1128 2.30 -45.05 10.62
C GLY A 1128 2.08 -43.91 9.60
N ALA A 1129 2.45 -44.12 8.33
CA ALA A 1129 2.28 -43.13 7.27
C ALA A 1129 0.95 -43.27 6.52
N LEU A 1130 0.40 -42.17 6.02
CA LEU A 1130 -0.76 -42.11 5.13
C LEU A 1130 -0.35 -41.43 3.81
N ILE A 1131 -0.32 -42.18 2.71
CA ILE A 1131 0.17 -41.72 1.40
C ILE A 1131 -0.99 -41.70 0.40
N ARG A 1132 -1.42 -40.48 0.04
CA ARG A 1132 -2.65 -40.19 -0.71
C ARG A 1132 -2.36 -39.44 -2.02
N TYR A 1133 -3.15 -39.73 -3.06
CA TYR A 1133 -3.27 -38.93 -4.30
C TYR A 1133 -1.99 -38.70 -5.14
N GLY A 1134 -0.89 -39.44 -4.92
CA GLY A 1134 0.32 -39.36 -5.72
C GLY A 1134 0.20 -40.00 -7.11
N GLY A 1135 1.27 -39.97 -7.92
CA GLY A 1135 1.30 -40.58 -9.26
C GLY A 1135 1.02 -39.60 -10.40
N GLY A 1136 1.45 -38.35 -10.28
CA GLY A 1136 1.25 -37.26 -11.25
C GLY A 1136 1.97 -37.48 -12.59
N LEU A 1137 3.06 -38.25 -12.60
CA LEU A 1137 3.87 -38.56 -13.79
C LEU A 1137 3.02 -38.99 -15.00
N ARG A 1138 3.44 -38.53 -16.19
CA ARG A 1138 2.81 -38.90 -17.48
C ARG A 1138 3.13 -40.31 -17.93
N PHE A 1139 4.31 -40.83 -17.58
CA PHE A 1139 4.80 -42.16 -17.94
C PHE A 1139 5.17 -42.92 -16.67
N SER A 1140 4.71 -44.17 -16.54
CA SER A 1140 4.87 -45.00 -15.33
C SER A 1140 4.55 -44.26 -14.02
N PRO A 1141 3.31 -43.76 -13.81
CA PRO A 1141 2.93 -43.13 -12.56
C PRO A 1141 3.04 -44.07 -11.34
N PHE A 1142 3.63 -43.55 -10.26
CA PHE A 1142 3.74 -44.19 -8.95
C PHE A 1142 3.65 -43.14 -7.83
N ALA A 1143 3.19 -43.48 -6.64
CA ALA A 1143 3.22 -42.58 -5.47
C ALA A 1143 4.52 -42.71 -4.67
N LEU A 1144 4.98 -43.94 -4.38
CA LEU A 1144 6.27 -44.19 -3.75
C LEU A 1144 7.09 -45.20 -4.55
N LYS A 1145 8.37 -44.90 -4.80
CA LYS A 1145 9.35 -45.81 -5.40
C LYS A 1145 10.58 -45.97 -4.53
N ILE A 1146 10.96 -47.23 -4.27
CA ILE A 1146 12.22 -47.64 -3.64
C ILE A 1146 13.11 -48.34 -4.68
N SER A 1147 14.42 -48.10 -4.64
CA SER A 1147 15.34 -48.50 -5.72
C SER A 1147 16.75 -48.83 -5.22
N GLY A 1148 17.07 -50.11 -5.01
CA GLY A 1148 18.41 -50.59 -4.68
C GLY A 1148 18.77 -50.61 -3.18
N VAL A 1149 17.80 -50.43 -2.29
CA VAL A 1149 18.01 -50.22 -0.84
C VAL A 1149 17.01 -51.03 0.00
N PRO A 1150 17.31 -51.39 1.27
CA PRO A 1150 16.35 -52.01 2.16
C PRO A 1150 15.30 -50.99 2.64
N ILE A 1151 14.07 -51.46 2.91
CA ILE A 1151 12.98 -50.61 3.42
C ILE A 1151 12.10 -51.37 4.41
N THR A 1152 11.75 -50.73 5.54
CA THR A 1152 10.67 -51.20 6.42
C THR A 1152 9.45 -50.30 6.24
N VAL A 1153 8.27 -50.90 6.03
CA VAL A 1153 6.99 -50.20 5.95
C VAL A 1153 6.03 -50.87 6.93
N GLU A 1154 5.54 -50.15 7.93
CA GLU A 1154 4.62 -50.70 8.92
C GLU A 1154 3.49 -49.77 9.35
N ASP A 1155 2.37 -50.35 9.79
CA ASP A 1155 1.16 -49.66 10.29
C ASP A 1155 0.64 -48.53 9.37
N SER A 1156 0.93 -48.61 8.07
CA SER A 1156 0.76 -47.52 7.10
C SER A 1156 -0.42 -47.76 6.14
N ILE A 1157 -0.87 -46.69 5.48
CA ILE A 1157 -1.97 -46.70 4.51
C ILE A 1157 -1.52 -46.03 3.21
N PHE A 1158 -1.72 -46.73 2.09
CA PHE A 1158 -1.62 -46.17 0.75
C PHE A 1158 -3.03 -46.15 0.14
N GLU A 1159 -3.51 -44.99 -0.31
CA GLU A 1159 -4.84 -44.90 -0.92
C GLU A 1159 -4.99 -43.85 -2.03
N TYR A 1160 -5.95 -44.08 -2.92
CA TYR A 1160 -6.31 -43.18 -4.04
C TYR A 1160 -5.15 -42.75 -4.95
N ASN A 1161 -3.99 -43.42 -4.91
CA ASN A 1161 -2.84 -43.10 -5.72
C ASN A 1161 -3.01 -43.56 -7.19
N LYS A 1162 -2.45 -42.79 -8.13
CA LYS A 1162 -2.51 -43.06 -9.57
C LYS A 1162 -1.38 -43.98 -10.02
N GLY A 1163 -1.72 -45.01 -10.79
CA GLY A 1163 -0.77 -45.92 -11.42
C GLY A 1163 -0.27 -47.03 -10.49
N ILE A 1164 0.70 -46.73 -9.63
CA ILE A 1164 1.30 -47.67 -8.69
C ILE A 1164 1.31 -47.06 -7.28
N GLY A 1165 0.86 -47.78 -6.25
CA GLY A 1165 0.98 -47.36 -4.85
C GLY A 1165 2.44 -47.35 -4.41
N LEU A 1166 3.00 -48.56 -4.24
CA LEU A 1166 4.41 -48.80 -3.92
C LEU A 1166 5.11 -49.58 -5.04
N TRP A 1167 6.21 -49.04 -5.56
CA TRP A 1167 7.10 -49.70 -6.51
C TRP A 1167 8.46 -50.00 -5.88
N LEU A 1168 8.82 -51.28 -5.83
CA LEU A 1168 10.12 -51.78 -5.37
C LEU A 1168 10.96 -52.23 -6.58
N ILE A 1169 12.22 -51.82 -6.64
CA ILE A 1169 13.20 -52.28 -7.64
C ILE A 1169 14.50 -52.67 -6.94
N SER A 1170 14.99 -53.90 -7.13
CA SER A 1170 16.24 -54.42 -6.53
C SER A 1170 16.36 -54.13 -5.03
N SER A 1171 15.25 -54.22 -4.30
CA SER A 1171 15.13 -53.80 -2.90
C SER A 1171 14.67 -54.97 -2.03
N ASP A 1172 15.11 -55.00 -0.77
CA ASP A 1172 14.62 -55.93 0.25
C ASP A 1172 13.62 -55.21 1.16
N ALA A 1173 12.35 -55.62 1.15
CA ALA A 1173 11.25 -54.93 1.83
C ALA A 1173 10.60 -55.80 2.92
N ALA A 1174 10.42 -55.21 4.11
CA ALA A 1174 9.57 -55.73 5.16
C ALA A 1174 8.31 -54.86 5.24
N ILE A 1175 7.16 -55.39 4.83
CA ILE A 1175 5.87 -54.69 4.82
C ILE A 1175 4.94 -55.37 5.82
N SER A 1176 4.53 -54.67 6.89
CA SER A 1176 3.64 -55.25 7.90
C SER A 1176 2.47 -54.35 8.28
N ARG A 1177 1.33 -54.93 8.68
CA ARG A 1177 0.14 -54.23 9.21
C ARG A 1177 -0.36 -53.06 8.33
N THR A 1178 -0.05 -53.12 7.04
CA THR A 1178 -0.19 -52.01 6.08
C THR A 1178 -1.39 -52.24 5.16
N THR A 1179 -2.13 -51.19 4.83
CA THR A 1179 -3.31 -51.25 3.95
C THR A 1179 -3.06 -50.54 2.62
N PHE A 1180 -3.37 -51.19 1.51
CA PHE A 1180 -3.42 -50.58 0.18
C PHE A 1180 -4.87 -50.59 -0.32
N ARG A 1181 -5.47 -49.40 -0.57
CA ARG A 1181 -6.86 -49.34 -1.02
C ARG A 1181 -7.18 -48.33 -2.13
N HIS A 1182 -8.24 -48.59 -2.88
CA HIS A 1182 -8.80 -47.71 -3.92
C HIS A 1182 -7.80 -47.26 -5.02
N HIS A 1183 -6.77 -48.08 -5.33
CA HIS A 1183 -5.87 -47.83 -6.46
C HIS A 1183 -6.56 -48.23 -7.78
N ILE A 1184 -7.43 -47.36 -8.29
CA ILE A 1184 -8.31 -47.62 -9.45
C ILE A 1184 -8.12 -46.68 -10.65
N VAL A 1185 -7.10 -45.81 -10.63
CA VAL A 1185 -6.83 -44.84 -11.71
C VAL A 1185 -5.43 -45.09 -12.31
N PRO A 1186 -5.30 -45.58 -13.55
CA PRO A 1186 -6.33 -46.20 -14.39
C PRO A 1186 -6.87 -47.51 -13.78
N GLU A 1187 -7.93 -48.10 -14.35
CA GLU A 1187 -8.61 -49.31 -13.83
C GLU A 1187 -7.70 -50.50 -13.53
N ASN A 1188 -6.52 -50.55 -14.15
CA ASN A 1188 -5.55 -51.64 -14.02
C ASN A 1188 -4.30 -51.26 -13.19
N ALA A 1189 -4.40 -50.17 -12.40
CA ALA A 1189 -3.42 -49.71 -11.42
C ALA A 1189 -3.06 -50.79 -10.38
N ILE A 1190 -1.89 -50.64 -9.77
CA ILE A 1190 -1.23 -51.69 -8.97
C ILE A 1190 -0.97 -51.16 -7.57
N ALA A 1191 -1.43 -51.84 -6.52
CA ALA A 1191 -1.11 -51.45 -5.15
C ALA A 1191 0.39 -51.65 -4.83
N LEU A 1192 0.94 -52.84 -5.12
CA LEU A 1192 2.36 -53.18 -4.93
C LEU A 1192 2.98 -53.80 -6.19
N LEU A 1193 4.08 -53.21 -6.70
CA LEU A 1193 4.88 -53.73 -7.80
C LEU A 1193 6.29 -54.08 -7.30
N ALA A 1194 6.68 -55.36 -7.40
CA ALA A 1194 8.05 -55.83 -7.18
C ALA A 1194 8.74 -56.11 -8.52
N ALA A 1195 9.98 -55.65 -8.71
CA ALA A 1195 10.72 -55.84 -9.96
C ALA A 1195 12.24 -55.94 -9.75
N ASP A 1196 12.93 -56.49 -10.76
CA ASP A 1196 14.39 -56.55 -10.91
C ASP A 1196 15.12 -57.01 -9.64
N HIS A 1197 14.96 -58.29 -9.30
CA HIS A 1197 15.56 -58.92 -8.11
C HIS A 1197 15.11 -58.31 -6.76
N THR A 1198 13.87 -57.89 -6.64
CA THR A 1198 13.27 -57.47 -5.35
C THR A 1198 12.92 -58.68 -4.47
N THR A 1199 13.14 -58.58 -3.15
CA THR A 1199 12.50 -59.47 -2.15
C THR A 1199 11.52 -58.65 -1.32
N ALA A 1200 10.26 -59.10 -1.18
CA ALA A 1200 9.29 -58.47 -0.29
C ALA A 1200 8.65 -59.50 0.64
N THR A 1201 8.54 -59.17 1.92
CA THR A 1201 7.85 -59.98 2.93
C THR A 1201 6.63 -59.22 3.44
N LEU A 1202 5.48 -59.88 3.45
CA LEU A 1202 4.19 -59.32 3.86
C LEU A 1202 3.70 -59.99 5.16
N ASP A 1203 3.34 -59.19 6.17
CA ASP A 1203 2.68 -59.67 7.39
C ASP A 1203 1.45 -58.81 7.73
N ALA A 1204 0.28 -59.44 7.89
CA ALA A 1204 -0.99 -58.75 8.15
C ALA A 1204 -1.30 -57.58 7.17
N VAL A 1205 -0.87 -57.67 5.91
CA VAL A 1205 -1.11 -56.66 4.86
C VAL A 1205 -2.52 -56.83 4.28
N VAL A 1206 -3.22 -55.71 4.07
CA VAL A 1206 -4.59 -55.66 3.52
C VAL A 1206 -4.58 -55.01 2.14
N PHE A 1207 -5.30 -55.62 1.20
CA PHE A 1207 -5.54 -55.06 -0.14
C PHE A 1207 -7.05 -54.98 -0.39
N ASP A 1208 -7.57 -53.77 -0.62
CA ASP A 1208 -9.00 -53.52 -0.81
C ASP A 1208 -9.27 -52.64 -2.04
N GLU A 1209 -10.31 -52.93 -2.83
CA GLU A 1209 -10.70 -52.18 -4.04
C GLU A 1209 -9.55 -51.64 -4.95
N ASN A 1210 -8.51 -52.44 -5.23
CA ASN A 1210 -7.43 -52.07 -6.15
C ASN A 1210 -7.61 -52.72 -7.53
N GLY A 1211 -7.17 -52.06 -8.61
CA GLY A 1211 -7.19 -52.62 -9.96
C GLY A 1211 -6.36 -53.91 -10.08
N ARG A 1212 -5.24 -53.98 -9.35
CA ARG A 1212 -4.44 -55.17 -9.05
C ARG A 1212 -3.81 -55.00 -7.67
N ASN A 1213 -3.78 -56.08 -6.89
CA ASN A 1213 -3.16 -56.04 -5.56
C ASN A 1213 -1.63 -56.07 -5.67
N VAL A 1214 -1.07 -57.19 -6.16
CA VAL A 1214 0.38 -57.36 -6.28
C VAL A 1214 0.76 -57.81 -7.68
N VAL A 1215 1.85 -57.26 -8.21
CA VAL A 1215 2.50 -57.67 -9.46
C VAL A 1215 3.98 -57.90 -9.18
N THR A 1216 4.54 -58.98 -9.75
CA THR A 1216 5.96 -59.34 -9.67
C THR A 1216 6.45 -59.80 -11.04
N ASP A 1217 7.74 -59.69 -11.30
CA ASP A 1217 8.41 -60.36 -12.43
C ASP A 1217 8.98 -61.74 -12.05
N ASP A 1218 9.52 -62.45 -13.04
CA ASP A 1218 10.12 -63.80 -12.88
C ASP A 1218 11.44 -63.80 -12.08
N THR A 1219 11.94 -62.63 -11.64
CA THR A 1219 13.23 -62.46 -10.95
C THR A 1219 13.11 -62.05 -9.49
N SER A 1220 11.91 -61.61 -9.08
CA SER A 1220 11.59 -61.05 -7.78
C SER A 1220 10.70 -62.02 -6.97
N VAL A 1221 10.72 -61.90 -5.65
CA VAL A 1221 9.97 -62.78 -4.73
C VAL A 1221 9.11 -61.94 -3.80
N VAL A 1222 7.84 -62.32 -3.64
CA VAL A 1222 6.93 -61.76 -2.64
C VAL A 1222 6.39 -62.90 -1.77
N GLU A 1223 6.74 -62.90 -0.48
CA GLU A 1223 6.30 -63.89 0.50
C GLU A 1223 5.20 -63.31 1.41
N GLY A 1224 4.26 -64.14 1.87
CA GLY A 1224 3.18 -63.73 2.78
C GLY A 1224 1.86 -63.28 2.11
N LEU A 1225 1.68 -63.55 0.81
CA LEU A 1225 0.44 -63.35 0.04
C LEU A 1225 -0.68 -64.33 0.39
#